data_AF-A0A932ZB84-F1
#
_entry.id   AF-A0A932ZB84-F1
#
_cell.length_a   1.000
_cell.length_b   1.000
_cell.length_c   1.000
_cell.angle_alpha   90.00
_cell.angle_beta   90.00
_cell.angle_gamma   90.00
#
_symmetry.space_group_name_H-M   'P 1'
#
loop_
_entity.id
_entity.type
_entity.pdbx_description
1 polymer ?
#
loop_
_entity_poly.entity_id
_entity_poly.type
_entity_poly.pdbx_seq_one_letter_code
_entity_poly.pdbx_strand_id
1 'polypeptide(L)'
;ALYKYPAVRADSTLVYTNLVPTGAFRGFGNPSADWAVEQAWDLAAEKLGIDILDLLRMNAVDAGDVSPHNHRITSCELKQCIDKAAAMIGWEEKRKARKPNRGLGMGCSIHVNGRRSFGDWDGSSAIVRVNEDGRATVITGEGEIGQGNLTVLRQIAAETLGLPYDDVDITRPDTDVQPHALGALASRLTYVAGNAVKNAAAAAAKQLLDAAAEQLKLPPAELTIISGQIGPRHGAETDFKPVGAVVRANIYRPGGQPIIGVGTFDNPSEFPDHSRYGNESGSYNFVAQAVEVEVDPDSGQIKLLEVASAVDCGTVIHPAAAEGQVQGAVTQGIGLAMLEYFDWYNGTPTDPQLKDYPIPSAAMMPKMHVAFADSYEPSGPFGAKGVGEIGLDAIPAAIANAIADAVGVRISQLPLTAEKIHRALHPERYAKERATTPAAPKGSVWTRLSAGKPSGARPFNPEFVFANSVEDAVTQLAAGDASIVCGGTAHALRRERSGYPFAKRLIAIGRIPELNTLSIDENGMLHMGAAVRQETLYADAKLRESWWAIDDALEAVGHTRIRQMITVGGSVGPLIGGFDLPVALLALQARVTVAGPQGRRTLTLADAFKDRFGKGEIVVSVEVDAQPAHSGSSFHKYMARGVLEIPTVNTAAMVGVDREGRCTQARVVVGSVSWKPIILEPAELRGQRFDMETARQAARPVHSLAEPMPDVRGSAAYKREMAVEFAARALLTAWQRAAR
;
A
#
# COMPACT_ATOMS: atom_id res chain seq x y z
N ALA A 1 2.54 -27.66 10.54
CA ALA A 1 1.17 -27.53 10.03
C ALA A 1 0.39 -26.67 11.02
N LEU A 2 -0.43 -25.73 10.52
CA LEU A 2 -1.20 -24.78 11.34
C LEU A 2 -2.38 -25.42 12.09
N TYR A 3 -2.94 -26.51 11.52
CA TYR A 3 -4.05 -27.25 12.06
C TYR A 3 -3.71 -28.73 12.23
N LYS A 4 -4.48 -29.42 13.07
CA LYS A 4 -4.41 -30.86 13.33
C LYS A 4 -4.99 -31.64 12.16
N TYR A 5 -4.12 -32.09 11.26
CA TYR A 5 -4.50 -32.93 10.14
C TYR A 5 -4.22 -34.41 10.45
N PRO A 6 -5.22 -35.31 10.35
CA PRO A 6 -4.99 -36.75 10.50
C PRO A 6 -4.22 -37.35 9.31
N ALA A 7 -4.32 -36.72 8.13
CA ALA A 7 -3.59 -37.11 6.94
C ALA A 7 -3.38 -35.88 6.03
N VAL A 8 -2.23 -35.81 5.37
CA VAL A 8 -1.89 -34.75 4.40
C VAL A 8 -1.26 -35.37 3.17
N ARG A 9 -1.63 -34.87 1.98
CA ARG A 9 -0.94 -35.16 0.73
C ARG A 9 -0.70 -33.85 -0.01
N ALA A 10 0.56 -33.56 -0.29
CA ALA A 10 0.97 -32.39 -1.06
C ALA A 10 1.78 -32.83 -2.29
N ASP A 11 1.53 -32.17 -3.42
CA ASP A 11 2.32 -32.30 -4.64
C ASP A 11 2.77 -30.89 -5.04
N SER A 12 4.05 -30.73 -5.39
CA SER A 12 4.62 -29.46 -5.80
C SER A 12 5.58 -29.69 -6.96
N THR A 13 5.38 -28.93 -8.03
CA THR A 13 6.23 -28.95 -9.23
C THR A 13 6.97 -27.63 -9.35
N LEU A 14 8.31 -27.69 -9.31
CA LEU A 14 9.14 -26.53 -9.62
C LEU A 14 9.30 -26.43 -11.14
N VAL A 15 8.77 -25.35 -11.74
CA VAL A 15 8.83 -25.12 -13.18
C VAL A 15 9.85 -24.01 -13.46
N TYR A 16 10.89 -24.33 -14.22
CA TYR A 16 11.78 -23.31 -14.78
C TYR A 16 11.07 -22.55 -15.90
N THR A 17 11.18 -21.23 -15.85
CA THR A 17 10.66 -20.33 -16.89
C THR A 17 11.77 -19.39 -17.34
N ASN A 18 11.66 -18.85 -18.56
CA ASN A 18 12.57 -17.81 -19.05
C ASN A 18 12.20 -16.41 -18.50
N LEU A 19 11.70 -16.34 -17.26
CA LEU A 19 11.36 -15.11 -16.54
C LEU A 19 12.46 -14.80 -15.51
N VAL A 20 12.32 -13.66 -14.82
CA VAL A 20 13.22 -13.32 -13.70
C VAL A 20 13.12 -14.43 -12.63
N PRO A 21 14.25 -14.98 -12.15
CA PRO A 21 14.23 -15.99 -11.09
C PRO A 21 13.49 -15.46 -9.86
N THR A 22 12.45 -16.20 -9.44
CA THR A 22 11.73 -15.91 -8.19
C THR A 22 12.55 -16.39 -6.99
N GLY A 23 12.33 -15.79 -5.83
CA GLY A 23 13.09 -16.13 -4.62
C GLY A 23 12.42 -15.62 -3.36
N ALA A 24 13.24 -15.19 -2.40
CA ALA A 24 12.76 -14.73 -1.10
C ALA A 24 11.86 -13.49 -1.22
N PHE A 25 10.68 -13.59 -0.64
CA PHE A 25 9.77 -12.51 -0.29
C PHE A 25 9.22 -12.82 1.10
N ARG A 26 8.87 -11.80 1.89
CA ARG A 26 8.41 -11.96 3.28
C ARG A 26 7.33 -13.05 3.40
N GLY A 27 7.56 -14.03 4.27
CA GLY A 27 6.70 -15.22 4.43
C GLY A 27 7.20 -16.46 3.69
N PHE A 28 8.08 -16.30 2.71
CA PHE A 28 8.80 -17.36 1.98
C PHE A 28 7.92 -18.53 1.49
N GLY A 29 6.76 -18.19 0.90
CA GLY A 29 5.81 -19.17 0.34
C GLY A 29 4.58 -19.40 1.20
N ASN A 30 4.64 -19.14 2.52
CA ASN A 30 3.47 -19.20 3.41
C ASN A 30 2.27 -18.43 2.87
N PRO A 31 2.38 -17.18 2.38
CA PRO A 31 1.21 -16.42 1.94
C PRO A 31 0.42 -17.12 0.82
N SER A 32 1.12 -17.85 -0.06
CA SER A 32 0.47 -18.61 -1.14
C SER A 32 -0.20 -19.90 -0.65
N ALA A 33 0.38 -20.56 0.36
CA ALA A 33 -0.21 -21.74 0.97
C ALA A 33 -1.42 -21.37 1.82
N ASP A 34 -1.27 -20.36 2.68
CA ASP A 34 -2.32 -19.86 3.56
C ASP A 34 -3.50 -19.30 2.75
N TRP A 35 -3.23 -18.60 1.64
CA TRP A 35 -4.28 -18.17 0.69
C TRP A 35 -5.21 -19.30 0.25
N ALA A 36 -4.66 -20.49 -0.02
CA ALA A 36 -5.44 -21.64 -0.45
C ALA A 36 -6.11 -22.35 0.74
N VAL A 37 -5.37 -22.55 1.83
CA VAL A 37 -5.81 -23.30 3.02
C VAL A 37 -6.91 -22.56 3.76
N GLU A 38 -6.72 -21.27 4.04
CA GLU A 38 -7.67 -20.48 4.82
C GLU A 38 -8.99 -20.24 4.06
N GLN A 39 -8.95 -20.08 2.74
CA GLN A 39 -10.17 -20.05 1.92
C GLN A 39 -10.89 -21.40 1.90
N ALA A 40 -10.15 -22.52 1.93
CA ALA A 40 -10.75 -23.85 2.00
C ALA A 40 -11.44 -24.08 3.35
N TRP A 41 -10.86 -23.61 4.46
CA TRP A 41 -11.48 -23.64 5.79
C TRP A 41 -12.73 -22.77 5.87
N ASP A 42 -12.70 -21.56 5.30
CA ASP A 42 -13.87 -20.68 5.24
C ASP A 42 -15.01 -21.30 4.41
N LEU A 43 -14.69 -21.88 3.26
CA LEU A 43 -15.66 -22.64 2.45
C LEU A 43 -16.21 -23.87 3.19
N ALA A 44 -15.37 -24.56 3.97
CA ALA A 44 -15.81 -25.70 4.77
C ALA A 44 -16.75 -25.26 5.91
N ALA A 45 -16.43 -24.18 6.61
CA ALA A 45 -17.27 -23.59 7.65
C ALA A 45 -18.66 -23.24 7.10
N GLU A 46 -18.72 -22.59 5.94
CA GLU A 46 -19.96 -22.26 5.23
C GLU A 46 -20.79 -23.53 4.94
N LYS A 47 -20.18 -24.57 4.35
CA LYS A 47 -20.87 -25.82 4.00
C LYS A 47 -21.31 -26.64 5.20
N LEU A 48 -20.59 -26.57 6.31
CA LEU A 48 -20.89 -27.29 7.54
C LEU A 48 -21.88 -26.52 8.43
N GLY A 49 -22.11 -25.23 8.17
CA GLY A 49 -22.95 -24.37 9.00
C GLY A 49 -22.33 -24.09 10.39
N ILE A 50 -21.00 -24.10 10.49
CA ILE A 50 -20.24 -23.83 11.71
C ILE A 50 -19.61 -22.44 11.58
N ASP A 51 -19.56 -21.63 12.65
CA ASP A 51 -18.82 -20.37 12.58
C ASP A 51 -17.33 -20.64 12.35
N ILE A 52 -16.72 -19.86 11.47
CA ILE A 52 -15.31 -20.06 11.10
C ILE A 52 -14.39 -20.01 12.32
N LEU A 53 -14.64 -19.13 13.30
CA LEU A 53 -13.79 -19.06 14.49
C LEU A 53 -13.80 -20.36 15.28
N ASP A 54 -14.98 -20.96 15.44
CA ASP A 54 -15.13 -22.24 16.14
C ASP A 54 -14.48 -23.38 15.38
N LEU A 55 -14.67 -23.42 14.06
CA LEU A 55 -14.04 -24.43 13.22
C LEU A 55 -12.50 -24.36 13.29
N LEU A 56 -11.94 -23.15 13.24
CA LEU A 56 -10.49 -22.95 13.39
C LEU A 56 -10.01 -23.36 14.79
N ARG A 57 -10.72 -22.97 15.87
CA ARG A 57 -10.37 -23.35 17.26
C ARG A 57 -10.37 -24.86 17.48
N MET A 58 -11.36 -25.57 16.93
CA MET A 58 -11.46 -27.03 17.05
C MET A 58 -10.27 -27.75 16.42
N ASN A 59 -9.70 -27.16 15.37
CA ASN A 59 -8.64 -27.79 14.57
C ASN A 59 -7.26 -27.17 14.80
N ALA A 60 -7.14 -26.06 15.53
CA ALA A 60 -5.87 -25.40 15.85
C ALA A 60 -4.92 -26.36 16.57
N VAL A 61 -3.63 -26.25 16.24
CA VAL A 61 -2.56 -26.94 16.98
C VAL A 61 -2.41 -26.40 18.40
N ASP A 62 -1.89 -27.24 19.29
CA ASP A 62 -1.56 -26.95 20.68
C ASP A 62 -0.08 -27.20 20.94
N ALA A 63 0.45 -26.66 22.05
CA ALA A 63 1.77 -27.04 22.52
C ALA A 63 1.84 -28.56 22.80
N GLY A 64 2.92 -29.19 22.33
CA GLY A 64 3.12 -30.64 22.35
C GLY A 64 2.69 -31.36 21.07
N ASP A 65 1.97 -30.71 20.16
CA ASP A 65 1.62 -31.32 18.88
C ASP A 65 2.84 -31.50 17.99
N VAL A 66 2.78 -32.56 17.18
CA VAL A 66 3.73 -32.82 16.09
C VAL A 66 2.96 -32.84 14.79
N SER A 67 3.37 -31.97 13.86
CA SER A 67 2.71 -31.91 12.57
C SER A 67 3.03 -33.14 11.72
N PRO A 68 2.24 -33.44 10.67
CA PRO A 68 2.55 -34.54 9.75
C PRO A 68 3.97 -34.49 9.15
N HIS A 69 4.59 -33.31 9.04
CA HIS A 69 5.97 -33.14 8.55
C HIS A 69 7.05 -33.22 9.63
N ASN A 70 6.70 -33.69 10.84
CA ASN A 70 7.54 -33.77 12.04
C ASN A 70 7.96 -32.43 12.68
N HIS A 71 7.32 -31.32 12.31
CA HIS A 71 7.50 -30.05 13.03
C HIS A 71 6.95 -30.20 14.46
N ARG A 72 7.76 -29.85 15.45
CA ARG A 72 7.44 -30.00 16.88
C ARG A 72 7.03 -28.64 17.43
N ILE A 73 5.79 -28.55 17.92
CA ILE A 73 5.26 -27.31 18.46
C ILE A 73 5.51 -27.29 19.97
N THR A 74 6.51 -26.56 20.43
CA THR A 74 6.90 -26.50 21.85
C THR A 74 6.11 -25.46 22.65
N SER A 75 5.64 -24.40 22.00
CA SER A 75 4.71 -23.40 22.56
C SER A 75 3.77 -22.91 21.46
N CYS A 76 2.50 -22.65 21.80
CA CYS A 76 1.51 -22.18 20.84
C CYS A 76 0.32 -21.52 21.56
N GLU A 77 0.02 -20.29 21.18
CA GLU A 77 -1.16 -19.55 21.66
C GLU A 77 -2.09 -19.13 20.51
N LEU A 78 -2.16 -19.93 19.44
CA LEU A 78 -2.99 -19.63 18.26
C LEU A 78 -4.47 -19.41 18.61
N LYS A 79 -5.04 -20.19 19.54
CA LYS A 79 -6.43 -20.00 20.00
C LYS A 79 -6.62 -18.64 20.66
N GLN A 80 -5.66 -18.22 21.49
CA GLN A 80 -5.66 -16.88 22.09
C GLN A 80 -5.53 -15.78 21.02
N CYS A 81 -4.74 -16.01 19.96
CA CYS A 81 -4.68 -15.10 18.82
C CYS A 81 -6.05 -14.96 18.14
N ILE A 82 -6.75 -16.06 17.86
CA ILE A 82 -8.09 -16.06 17.25
C ILE A 82 -9.05 -15.22 18.10
N ASP A 83 -9.06 -15.44 19.42
CA ASP A 83 -9.93 -14.74 20.35
C ASP A 83 -9.63 -13.24 20.42
N LYS A 84 -8.34 -12.86 20.53
CA LYS A 84 -7.92 -11.46 20.55
C LYS A 84 -8.25 -10.74 19.25
N ALA A 85 -7.98 -11.35 18.09
CA ALA A 85 -8.29 -10.76 16.78
C ALA A 85 -9.80 -10.56 16.61
N ALA A 86 -10.61 -11.55 16.97
CA ALA A 86 -12.07 -11.47 16.91
C ALA A 86 -12.64 -10.40 17.86
N ALA A 87 -12.11 -10.30 19.08
CA ALA A 87 -12.53 -9.30 20.05
C ALA A 87 -12.17 -7.87 19.60
N MET A 88 -10.94 -7.64 19.13
CA MET A 88 -10.47 -6.31 18.69
C MET A 88 -11.31 -5.73 17.55
N ILE A 89 -11.78 -6.57 16.62
CA ILE A 89 -12.63 -6.13 15.51
C ILE A 89 -14.12 -6.12 15.85
N GLY A 90 -14.52 -6.55 17.06
CA GLY A 90 -15.94 -6.66 17.44
C GLY A 90 -16.70 -7.71 16.63
N TRP A 91 -16.08 -8.86 16.34
CA TRP A 91 -16.59 -9.90 15.44
C TRP A 91 -18.03 -10.32 15.74
N GLU A 92 -18.33 -10.68 16.99
CA GLU A 92 -19.66 -11.16 17.37
C GLU A 92 -20.76 -10.11 17.17
N GLU A 93 -20.50 -8.87 17.57
CA GLU A 93 -21.47 -7.77 17.43
C GLU A 93 -21.77 -7.49 15.96
N LYS A 94 -20.72 -7.43 15.13
CA LYS A 94 -20.83 -7.20 13.69
C LYS A 94 -21.51 -8.37 12.96
N ARG A 95 -21.27 -9.62 13.37
CA ARG A 95 -21.99 -10.81 12.84
C ARG A 95 -23.47 -10.81 13.19
N LYS A 96 -23.86 -10.29 14.37
CA LYS A 96 -25.27 -10.11 14.78
C LYS A 96 -25.94 -8.94 14.05
N ALA A 97 -25.20 -7.87 13.75
CA ALA A 97 -25.67 -6.67 13.09
C ALA A 97 -25.17 -6.55 11.63
N ARG A 98 -25.37 -7.60 10.82
CA ARG A 98 -24.90 -7.62 9.42
C ARG A 98 -25.46 -6.45 8.63
N LYS A 99 -24.57 -5.76 7.91
CA LYS A 99 -24.93 -4.69 6.97
C LYS A 99 -24.80 -5.22 5.55
N PRO A 100 -25.66 -4.77 4.61
CA PRO A 100 -25.52 -5.13 3.20
C PRO A 100 -24.11 -4.82 2.67
N ASN A 101 -23.55 -5.75 1.91
CA ASN A 101 -22.24 -5.65 1.27
C ASN A 101 -21.05 -5.41 2.21
N ARG A 102 -21.21 -5.69 3.51
CA ARG A 102 -20.10 -5.72 4.47
C ARG A 102 -19.85 -7.15 4.92
N GLY A 103 -18.58 -7.52 4.97
CA GLY A 103 -18.18 -8.87 5.32
C GLY A 103 -16.99 -8.90 6.26
N LEU A 104 -16.91 -10.00 6.99
CA LEU A 104 -15.84 -10.31 7.92
C LEU A 104 -15.09 -11.55 7.44
N GLY A 105 -13.77 -11.51 7.50
CA GLY A 105 -12.91 -12.64 7.15
C GLY A 105 -11.87 -12.89 8.24
N MET A 106 -11.59 -14.16 8.50
CA MET A 106 -10.51 -14.60 9.37
C MET A 106 -9.47 -15.36 8.53
N GLY A 107 -8.20 -15.20 8.87
CA GLY A 107 -7.11 -16.01 8.37
C GLY A 107 -6.06 -16.20 9.46
N CYS A 108 -5.48 -17.39 9.54
CA CYS A 108 -4.41 -17.73 10.46
C CYS A 108 -3.15 -18.17 9.69
N SER A 109 -1.99 -18.06 10.35
CA SER A 109 -0.72 -18.55 9.79
C SER A 109 0.21 -19.08 10.88
N ILE A 110 1.19 -19.87 10.45
CA ILE A 110 2.32 -20.39 11.23
C ILE A 110 3.60 -20.10 10.45
N HIS A 111 4.64 -19.62 11.13
CA HIS A 111 5.93 -19.35 10.50
C HIS A 111 7.09 -19.85 11.37
N VAL A 112 8.25 -20.04 10.75
CA VAL A 112 9.48 -20.57 11.36
C VAL A 112 10.29 -19.47 12.04
N ASN A 113 11.11 -19.83 13.03
CA ASN A 113 12.07 -18.93 13.68
C ASN A 113 13.49 -19.44 13.45
N GLY A 114 14.00 -19.23 12.24
CA GLY A 114 15.16 -19.93 11.69
C GLY A 114 14.74 -21.24 11.03
N ARG A 115 15.27 -21.50 9.84
CA ARG A 115 14.97 -22.71 9.07
C ARG A 115 16.27 -23.41 8.71
N ARG A 116 16.41 -24.67 9.13
CA ARG A 116 17.58 -25.52 8.81
C ARG A 116 17.68 -25.75 7.30
N SER A 117 18.48 -24.92 6.62
CA SER A 117 18.56 -24.88 5.15
C SER A 117 19.99 -24.86 4.59
N PHE A 118 20.99 -24.46 5.38
CA PHE A 118 22.37 -24.23 4.92
C PHE A 118 23.33 -25.19 5.61
N GLY A 119 23.42 -26.42 5.08
CA GLY A 119 24.12 -27.49 5.76
C GLY A 119 23.47 -27.86 7.09
N ASP A 120 24.18 -28.64 7.90
CA ASP A 120 23.66 -29.11 9.19
C ASP A 120 23.98 -28.13 10.33
N TRP A 121 23.75 -26.84 10.10
CA TRP A 121 23.90 -25.77 11.11
C TRP A 121 22.92 -24.61 10.84
N ASP A 122 22.12 -24.20 11.83
CA ASP A 122 21.27 -23.00 11.77
C ASP A 122 21.48 -22.15 13.02
N GLY A 123 22.72 -21.76 13.26
CA GLY A 123 23.11 -21.06 14.47
C GLY A 123 23.51 -19.61 14.27
N SER A 124 23.78 -18.95 15.39
CA SER A 124 24.36 -17.62 15.45
C SER A 124 25.44 -17.60 16.52
N SER A 125 26.41 -16.72 16.36
CA SER A 125 27.49 -16.51 17.32
C SER A 125 27.63 -15.02 17.64
N ALA A 126 28.03 -14.72 18.87
CA ALA A 126 28.22 -13.36 19.35
C ALA A 126 29.40 -13.30 20.33
N ILE A 127 30.01 -12.12 20.40
CA ILE A 127 30.99 -11.77 21.43
C ILE A 127 30.43 -10.57 22.20
N VAL A 128 30.54 -10.61 23.53
CA VAL A 128 30.19 -9.50 24.41
C VAL A 128 31.43 -9.11 25.19
N ARG A 129 31.92 -7.89 24.95
CA ARG A 129 33.08 -7.33 25.65
C ARG A 129 32.61 -6.29 26.65
N VAL A 130 33.09 -6.34 27.89
CA VAL A 130 32.86 -5.28 28.89
C VAL A 130 34.14 -4.46 29.04
N ASN A 131 34.04 -3.16 28.77
CA ASN A 131 35.16 -2.22 28.75
C ASN A 131 35.48 -1.70 30.16
N GLU A 132 36.64 -1.08 30.32
CA GLU A 132 37.16 -0.55 31.58
C GLU A 132 36.32 0.56 32.21
N ASP A 133 35.45 1.22 31.45
CA ASP A 133 34.48 2.19 31.95
C ASP A 133 33.21 1.53 32.52
N GLY A 134 33.02 0.24 32.29
CA GLY A 134 31.86 -0.55 32.71
C GLY A 134 30.79 -0.71 31.64
N ARG A 135 30.96 -0.10 30.46
CA ARG A 135 30.07 -0.28 29.30
C ARG A 135 30.36 -1.60 28.59
N ALA A 136 29.36 -2.16 27.91
CA ALA A 136 29.51 -3.36 27.12
C ALA A 136 29.38 -3.09 25.61
N THR A 137 30.00 -3.94 24.80
CA THR A 137 29.85 -3.93 23.34
C THR A 137 29.48 -5.32 22.86
N VAL A 138 28.35 -5.44 22.18
CA VAL A 138 27.91 -6.64 21.46
C VAL A 138 28.52 -6.64 20.07
N ILE A 139 29.21 -7.72 19.72
CA ILE A 139 29.86 -7.94 18.42
C ILE A 139 29.20 -9.16 17.77
N THR A 140 28.49 -8.94 16.66
CA THR A 140 27.69 -9.98 15.98
C THR A 140 27.63 -9.72 14.47
N GLY A 141 27.65 -10.79 13.68
CA GLY A 141 27.53 -10.78 12.21
C GLY A 141 26.11 -10.58 11.66
N GLU A 142 25.12 -10.39 12.53
CA GLU A 142 23.72 -10.38 12.14
C GLU A 142 23.28 -9.05 11.50
N GLY A 143 22.55 -9.13 10.39
CA GLY A 143 22.15 -7.97 9.59
C GLY A 143 20.99 -7.16 10.18
N GLU A 144 21.03 -5.84 10.00
CA GLU A 144 19.94 -4.90 10.28
C GLU A 144 19.41 -4.31 8.97
N ILE A 145 18.12 -4.47 8.70
CA ILE A 145 17.43 -4.03 7.48
C ILE A 145 16.19 -3.18 7.79
N GLY A 146 16.04 -2.69 9.02
CA GLY A 146 14.94 -1.86 9.50
C GLY A 146 14.01 -2.57 10.49
N GLN A 147 14.27 -3.83 10.82
CA GLN A 147 13.48 -4.62 11.76
C GLN A 147 13.75 -4.33 13.24
N GLY A 148 14.83 -3.61 13.55
CA GLY A 148 15.15 -3.19 14.93
C GLY A 148 15.94 -4.22 15.74
N ASN A 149 16.65 -5.12 15.07
CA ASN A 149 17.51 -6.13 15.70
C ASN A 149 18.63 -5.50 16.54
N LEU A 150 19.19 -4.37 16.12
CA LEU A 150 20.24 -3.68 16.90
C LEU A 150 19.75 -3.29 18.30
N THR A 151 18.49 -2.88 18.44
CA THR A 151 17.88 -2.54 19.72
C THR A 151 17.59 -3.80 20.54
N VAL A 152 16.96 -4.80 19.93
CA VAL A 152 16.53 -6.02 20.62
C VAL A 152 17.73 -6.81 21.16
N LEU A 153 18.80 -6.97 20.39
CA LEU A 153 20.01 -7.67 20.86
C LEU A 153 20.71 -6.93 22.00
N ARG A 154 20.72 -5.59 21.97
CA ARG A 154 21.25 -4.77 23.08
C ARG A 154 20.41 -4.93 24.34
N GLN A 155 19.08 -4.94 24.24
CA GLN A 155 18.19 -5.18 25.39
C GLN A 155 18.44 -6.57 26.00
N ILE A 156 18.58 -7.60 25.16
CA ILE A 156 18.89 -8.96 25.61
C ILE A 156 20.25 -9.00 26.35
N ALA A 157 21.27 -8.35 25.80
CA ALA A 157 22.58 -8.26 26.46
C ALA A 157 22.54 -7.46 27.76
N ALA A 158 21.87 -6.31 27.77
CA ALA A 158 21.73 -5.43 28.94
C ALA A 158 21.05 -6.16 30.11
N GLU A 159 19.92 -6.81 29.84
CA GLU A 159 19.19 -7.62 30.82
C GLU A 159 20.06 -8.76 31.36
N THR A 160 20.77 -9.46 30.48
CA THR A 160 21.61 -10.59 30.88
C THR A 160 22.83 -10.15 31.72
N LEU A 161 23.40 -8.98 31.43
CA LEU A 161 24.55 -8.43 32.16
C LEU A 161 24.16 -7.67 33.44
N GLY A 162 22.89 -7.26 33.60
CA GLY A 162 22.48 -6.33 34.64
C GLY A 162 22.96 -4.90 34.41
N LEU A 163 23.14 -4.48 33.16
CA LEU A 163 23.58 -3.13 32.78
C LEU A 163 22.39 -2.27 32.30
N PRO A 164 22.45 -0.93 32.46
CA PRO A 164 21.53 -0.04 31.77
C PRO A 164 21.66 -0.19 30.24
N TYR A 165 20.55 -0.06 29.51
CA TYR A 165 20.55 -0.17 28.04
C TYR A 165 21.52 0.80 27.35
N ASP A 166 21.65 2.03 27.88
CA ASP A 166 22.53 3.07 27.34
C ASP A 166 24.02 2.78 27.55
N ASP A 167 24.35 1.80 28.40
CA ASP A 167 25.71 1.31 28.64
C ASP A 167 26.05 0.07 27.82
N VAL A 168 25.15 -0.39 26.95
CA VAL A 168 25.42 -1.48 26.01
C VAL A 168 25.38 -0.95 24.59
N ASP A 169 26.49 -1.05 23.87
CA ASP A 169 26.62 -0.71 22.46
C ASP A 169 26.64 -1.97 21.57
N ILE A 170 26.43 -1.82 20.27
CA ILE A 170 26.48 -2.91 19.29
C ILE A 170 27.25 -2.50 18.03
N THR A 171 28.07 -3.39 17.49
CA THR A 171 28.82 -3.14 16.25
C THR A 171 27.94 -3.23 15.02
N ARG A 172 28.30 -2.49 13.96
CA ARG A 172 27.74 -2.73 12.61
C ARG A 172 28.33 -3.98 12.00
N PRO A 173 27.61 -4.71 11.13
CA PRO A 173 28.13 -5.90 10.46
C PRO A 173 29.47 -5.66 9.73
N ASP A 174 30.48 -6.47 10.04
CA ASP A 174 31.84 -6.45 9.50
C ASP A 174 32.44 -7.87 9.62
N THR A 175 32.62 -8.52 8.47
CA THR A 175 33.07 -9.91 8.38
C THR A 175 34.53 -10.11 8.80
N ASP A 176 35.35 -9.06 8.86
CA ASP A 176 36.75 -9.17 9.26
C ASP A 176 36.92 -9.36 10.78
N VAL A 177 35.92 -8.95 11.56
CA VAL A 177 36.01 -8.89 13.03
C VAL A 177 34.90 -9.63 13.76
N GLN A 178 33.82 -10.00 13.07
CA GLN A 178 32.66 -10.63 13.70
C GLN A 178 32.65 -12.15 13.58
N PRO A 179 32.05 -12.83 14.56
CA PRO A 179 31.83 -14.27 14.48
C PRO A 179 30.79 -14.61 13.41
N HIS A 180 30.85 -15.85 12.92
CA HIS A 180 29.98 -16.33 11.85
C HIS A 180 28.49 -16.29 12.23
N ALA A 181 27.67 -15.83 11.30
CA ALA A 181 26.21 -15.79 11.37
C ALA A 181 25.61 -15.93 9.96
N LEU A 182 24.35 -16.38 9.88
CA LEU A 182 23.65 -16.56 8.59
C LEU A 182 22.95 -15.28 8.10
N GLY A 183 22.74 -14.29 8.97
CA GLY A 183 22.11 -13.02 8.62
C GLY A 183 20.58 -12.99 8.79
N ALA A 184 19.97 -11.92 8.26
CA ALA A 184 18.56 -11.59 8.45
C ALA A 184 17.63 -12.35 7.47
N LEU A 185 17.18 -13.54 7.86
CA LEU A 185 16.22 -14.38 7.11
C LEU A 185 15.37 -15.26 8.05
N ALA A 186 14.26 -15.83 7.54
CA ALA A 186 13.41 -16.80 8.24
C ALA A 186 13.01 -16.38 9.67
N SER A 187 12.74 -15.09 9.89
CA SER A 187 12.43 -14.50 11.21
C SER A 187 13.40 -14.88 12.34
N ARG A 188 14.65 -15.24 12.03
CA ARG A 188 15.54 -15.96 12.98
C ARG A 188 16.22 -15.09 14.02
N LEU A 189 16.34 -13.79 13.79
CA LEU A 189 17.28 -12.95 14.55
C LEU A 189 16.97 -12.88 16.04
N THR A 190 15.75 -12.51 16.43
CA THR A 190 15.39 -12.42 17.86
C THR A 190 15.55 -13.76 18.57
N TYR A 191 15.22 -14.87 17.90
CA TYR A 191 15.28 -16.20 18.50
C TYR A 191 16.71 -16.78 18.51
N VAL A 192 17.34 -16.92 17.34
CA VAL A 192 18.67 -17.55 17.19
C VAL A 192 19.79 -16.61 17.63
N ALA A 193 19.84 -15.39 17.10
CA ALA A 193 20.88 -14.43 17.48
C ALA A 193 20.69 -13.89 18.90
N GLY A 194 19.44 -13.69 19.32
CA GLY A 194 19.15 -13.31 20.71
C GLY A 194 19.67 -14.34 21.71
N ASN A 195 19.51 -15.64 21.45
CA ASN A 195 20.11 -16.68 22.29
C ASN A 195 21.64 -16.68 22.25
N ALA A 196 22.26 -16.49 21.08
CA ALA A 196 23.72 -16.39 20.98
C ALA A 196 24.27 -15.21 21.79
N VAL A 197 23.61 -14.05 21.71
CA VAL A 197 23.94 -12.85 22.50
C VAL A 197 23.71 -13.07 23.99
N LYS A 198 22.59 -13.70 24.38
CA LYS A 198 22.32 -14.09 25.77
C LYS A 198 23.41 -15.01 26.31
N ASN A 199 23.84 -16.01 25.54
CA ASN A 199 24.91 -16.92 25.93
C ASN A 199 26.26 -16.19 26.10
N ALA A 200 26.59 -15.29 25.16
CA ALA A 200 27.81 -14.48 25.22
C ALA A 200 27.80 -13.52 26.42
N ALA A 201 26.67 -12.84 26.66
CA ALA A 201 26.47 -11.94 27.79
C ALA A 201 26.54 -12.70 29.12
N ALA A 202 25.95 -13.89 29.22
CA ALA A 202 26.03 -14.73 30.41
C ALA A 202 27.47 -15.17 30.71
N ALA A 203 28.26 -15.50 29.67
CA ALA A 203 29.67 -15.83 29.83
C ALA A 203 30.48 -14.62 30.34
N ALA A 204 30.21 -13.41 29.84
CA ALA A 204 30.83 -12.18 30.31
C ALA A 204 30.40 -11.84 31.76
N ALA A 205 29.11 -11.98 32.07
CA ALA A 205 28.58 -11.77 33.43
C ALA A 205 29.23 -12.72 34.44
N LYS A 206 29.44 -13.99 34.07
CA LYS A 206 30.17 -14.95 34.91
C LYS A 206 31.59 -14.46 35.21
N GLN A 207 32.33 -14.00 34.20
CA GLN A 207 33.67 -13.46 34.40
C GLN A 207 33.67 -12.21 35.29
N LEU A 208 32.66 -11.33 35.16
CA LEU A 208 32.47 -10.18 36.05
C LEU A 208 32.24 -10.60 37.51
N LEU A 209 31.36 -11.57 37.74
CA LEU A 209 31.06 -12.08 39.07
C LEU A 209 32.27 -12.78 39.70
N ASP A 210 33.02 -13.55 38.92
CA ASP A 210 34.27 -14.20 39.37
C ASP A 210 35.32 -13.13 39.75
N ALA A 211 35.47 -12.07 38.94
CA ALA A 211 36.37 -10.95 39.24
C ALA A 211 35.95 -10.15 40.48
N ALA A 212 34.64 -9.92 40.67
CA ALA A 212 34.13 -9.25 41.85
C ALA A 212 34.23 -10.11 43.10
N ALA A 213 34.05 -11.42 42.99
CA ALA A 213 34.18 -12.37 44.10
C ALA A 213 35.57 -12.30 44.74
N GLU A 214 36.63 -12.23 43.92
CA GLU A 214 37.99 -12.06 44.41
C GLU A 214 38.19 -10.71 45.12
N GLN A 215 37.62 -9.65 44.56
CA GLN A 215 37.76 -8.28 45.09
C GLN A 215 36.94 -8.01 46.36
N LEU A 216 35.77 -8.63 46.47
CA LEU A 216 34.84 -8.48 47.59
C LEU A 216 34.99 -9.58 48.64
N LYS A 217 35.75 -10.64 48.35
CA LYS A 217 35.94 -11.83 49.20
C LYS A 217 34.62 -12.53 49.52
N LEU A 218 33.73 -12.60 48.54
CA LEU A 218 32.44 -13.27 48.61
C LEU A 218 32.33 -14.32 47.50
N PRO A 219 31.58 -15.41 47.70
CA PRO A 219 31.31 -16.37 46.62
C PRO A 219 30.56 -15.71 45.45
N PRO A 220 30.87 -16.05 44.17
CA PRO A 220 30.15 -15.51 43.01
C PRO A 220 28.62 -15.71 43.08
N ALA A 221 28.18 -16.81 43.71
CA ALA A 221 26.77 -17.12 43.89
C ALA A 221 26.02 -16.12 44.79
N GLU A 222 26.73 -15.44 45.70
CA GLU A 222 26.18 -14.42 46.59
C GLU A 222 26.21 -13.01 45.98
N LEU A 223 26.78 -12.85 44.77
CA LEU A 223 26.88 -11.58 44.07
C LEU A 223 25.79 -11.44 43.00
N THR A 224 25.46 -10.19 42.68
CA THR A 224 24.54 -9.81 41.62
C THR A 224 25.01 -8.54 40.92
N ILE A 225 24.56 -8.35 39.68
CA ILE A 225 24.74 -7.12 38.92
C ILE A 225 23.37 -6.51 38.70
N ILE A 226 23.19 -5.24 39.10
CA ILE A 226 21.94 -4.50 38.93
C ILE A 226 22.30 -3.07 38.54
N SER A 227 21.73 -2.57 37.44
CA SER A 227 21.90 -1.19 36.96
C SER A 227 23.36 -0.73 36.90
N GLY A 228 24.26 -1.60 36.41
CA GLY A 228 25.69 -1.25 36.24
C GLY A 228 26.50 -1.26 37.53
N GLN A 229 25.92 -1.78 38.61
CA GLN A 229 26.55 -1.95 39.91
C GLN A 229 26.64 -3.43 40.26
N ILE A 230 27.73 -3.85 40.91
CA ILE A 230 27.99 -5.24 41.31
C ILE A 230 28.26 -5.31 42.82
N GLY A 231 27.57 -6.20 43.51
CA GLY A 231 27.59 -6.30 44.97
C GLY A 231 26.83 -7.53 45.50
N PRO A 232 26.71 -7.70 46.83
CA PRO A 232 26.02 -8.83 47.44
C PRO A 232 24.51 -8.80 47.14
N ARG A 233 23.90 -9.97 46.86
CA ARG A 233 22.46 -10.12 46.58
C ARG A 233 21.54 -9.54 47.65
N HIS A 234 21.99 -9.56 48.91
CA HIS A 234 21.26 -9.06 50.08
C HIS A 234 22.06 -7.97 50.83
N GLY A 235 22.95 -7.27 50.14
CA GLY A 235 23.77 -6.19 50.71
C GLY A 235 23.06 -4.83 50.75
N ALA A 236 23.63 -3.88 51.50
CA ALA A 236 23.22 -2.49 51.44
C ALA A 236 23.73 -1.85 50.14
N GLU A 237 23.11 -0.73 49.71
CA GLU A 237 23.54 0.01 48.51
C GLU A 237 25.03 0.41 48.57
N THR A 238 25.56 0.66 49.76
CA THR A 238 26.97 0.97 50.01
C THR A 238 27.94 -0.18 49.71
N ASP A 239 27.44 -1.42 49.61
CA ASP A 239 28.24 -2.61 49.33
C ASP A 239 28.44 -2.84 47.83
N PHE A 240 27.75 -2.06 46.99
CA PHE A 240 27.84 -2.15 45.55
C PHE A 240 28.97 -1.27 44.99
N LYS A 241 29.63 -1.76 43.95
CA LYS A 241 30.66 -1.04 43.20
C LYS A 241 30.25 -0.89 41.73
N PRO A 242 30.65 0.19 41.05
CA PRO A 242 30.43 0.29 39.62
C PRO A 242 31.13 -0.85 38.88
N VAL A 243 30.47 -1.45 37.87
CA VAL A 243 31.04 -2.54 37.07
C VAL A 243 32.42 -2.15 36.51
N GLY A 244 32.59 -0.91 36.03
CA GLY A 244 33.90 -0.43 35.54
C GLY A 244 35.01 -0.45 36.59
N ALA A 245 34.70 -0.27 37.88
CA ALA A 245 35.70 -0.38 38.94
C ALA A 245 36.21 -1.83 39.08
N VAL A 246 35.31 -2.81 39.01
CA VAL A 246 35.66 -4.24 39.04
C VAL A 246 36.46 -4.61 37.80
N VAL A 247 36.06 -4.15 36.61
CA VAL A 247 36.77 -4.43 35.35
C VAL A 247 38.19 -3.86 35.38
N ARG A 248 38.38 -2.59 35.80
CA ARG A 248 39.71 -1.98 35.92
C ARG A 248 40.61 -2.74 36.88
N ALA A 249 40.09 -3.11 38.05
CA ALA A 249 40.86 -3.88 39.03
C ALA A 249 41.21 -5.29 38.52
N ASN A 250 40.36 -5.89 37.67
CA ASN A 250 40.67 -7.17 37.04
C ASN A 250 41.75 -7.07 35.94
N ILE A 251 41.74 -5.99 35.16
CA ILE A 251 42.68 -5.77 34.04
C ILE A 251 44.05 -5.30 34.55
N TYR A 252 44.10 -4.29 35.41
CA TYR A 252 45.34 -3.62 35.83
C TYR A 252 46.02 -4.32 37.01
N ARG A 253 46.30 -5.62 36.86
CA ARG A 253 47.05 -6.45 37.82
C ARG A 253 47.92 -7.49 37.10
N PRO A 254 48.94 -8.08 37.74
CA PRO A 254 49.70 -9.17 37.16
C PRO A 254 48.79 -10.33 36.72
N GLY A 255 48.83 -10.69 35.44
CA GLY A 255 47.97 -11.73 34.85
C GLY A 255 46.53 -11.32 34.56
N GLY A 256 46.17 -10.04 34.76
CA GLY A 256 44.83 -9.52 34.49
C GLY A 256 44.39 -9.70 33.03
N GLN A 257 43.08 -9.89 32.82
CA GLN A 257 42.48 -10.18 31.51
C GLN A 257 41.25 -9.28 31.26
N PRO A 258 40.94 -8.96 29.99
CA PRO A 258 39.69 -8.30 29.65
C PRO A 258 38.50 -9.24 29.92
N ILE A 259 37.32 -8.65 30.16
CA ILE A 259 36.08 -9.40 30.30
C ILE A 259 35.46 -9.58 28.92
N ILE A 260 35.52 -10.80 28.39
CA ILE A 260 35.04 -11.14 27.05
C ILE A 260 34.27 -12.46 27.12
N GLY A 261 32.97 -12.39 26.87
CA GLY A 261 32.12 -13.55 26.71
C GLY A 261 31.95 -13.90 25.24
N VAL A 262 32.03 -15.19 24.92
CA VAL A 262 31.73 -15.73 23.59
C VAL A 262 30.56 -16.69 23.73
N GLY A 263 29.57 -16.56 22.85
CA GLY A 263 28.35 -17.35 22.88
C GLY A 263 27.95 -17.79 21.49
N THR A 264 27.49 -19.04 21.40
CA THR A 264 26.89 -19.62 20.21
C THR A 264 25.55 -20.23 20.59
N PHE A 265 24.62 -20.26 19.65
CA PHE A 265 23.39 -21.01 19.75
C PHE A 265 23.14 -21.67 18.38
N ASP A 266 23.01 -22.99 18.36
CA ASP A 266 22.51 -23.73 17.19
C ASP A 266 21.01 -24.01 17.42
N ASN A 267 20.18 -23.60 16.46
CA ASN A 267 18.74 -23.77 16.52
C ASN A 267 18.41 -25.27 16.71
N PRO A 268 17.56 -25.67 17.69
CA PRO A 268 17.18 -27.08 17.90
C PRO A 268 16.22 -27.57 16.80
N SER A 269 16.73 -27.59 15.58
CA SER A 269 16.10 -27.98 14.34
C SER A 269 16.85 -29.15 13.70
N GLU A 270 16.16 -29.88 12.84
CA GLU A 270 16.66 -31.04 12.09
C GLU A 270 16.65 -30.70 10.60
N PHE A 271 17.69 -31.10 9.87
CA PHE A 271 17.72 -30.92 8.41
C PHE A 271 16.70 -31.89 7.80
N PRO A 272 15.70 -31.44 7.02
CA PRO A 272 14.75 -32.34 6.40
C PRO A 272 15.47 -33.34 5.50
N ASP A 273 15.25 -34.64 5.73
CA ASP A 273 15.91 -35.68 4.94
C ASP A 273 15.36 -35.75 3.50
N HIS A 274 15.79 -36.73 2.71
CA HIS A 274 15.28 -36.91 1.33
C HIS A 274 13.76 -37.20 1.27
N SER A 275 13.15 -37.62 2.39
CA SER A 275 11.70 -37.78 2.49
C SER A 275 10.98 -36.44 2.77
N ARG A 276 11.72 -35.37 3.06
CA ARG A 276 11.26 -34.01 3.40
C ARG A 276 10.54 -33.91 4.75
N TYR A 277 10.84 -34.83 5.67
CA TYR A 277 10.35 -34.81 7.04
C TYR A 277 11.49 -34.42 8.00
N GLY A 278 11.17 -33.65 9.02
CA GLY A 278 12.13 -33.20 10.04
C GLY A 278 11.66 -31.92 10.71
N ASN A 279 12.09 -31.69 11.94
CA ASN A 279 11.77 -30.47 12.66
C ASN A 279 12.57 -29.27 12.10
N GLU A 280 12.13 -28.64 11.02
CA GLU A 280 12.94 -27.62 10.30
C GLU A 280 13.25 -26.33 11.09
N SER A 281 12.58 -26.10 12.22
CA SER A 281 12.77 -24.95 13.10
C SER A 281 12.65 -25.35 14.57
N GLY A 282 13.42 -24.71 15.45
CA GLY A 282 13.34 -24.95 16.90
C GLY A 282 12.17 -24.27 17.61
N SER A 283 11.49 -23.32 16.96
CA SER A 283 10.23 -22.73 17.44
C SER A 283 9.40 -22.17 16.30
N TYR A 284 8.10 -22.04 16.52
CA TYR A 284 7.14 -21.54 15.54
C TYR A 284 6.31 -20.40 16.12
N ASN A 285 6.12 -19.33 15.35
CA ASN A 285 5.23 -18.22 15.70
C ASN A 285 3.90 -18.36 14.94
N PHE A 286 2.85 -17.77 15.50
CA PHE A 286 1.49 -17.91 14.99
C PHE A 286 0.81 -16.56 14.89
N VAL A 287 -0.16 -16.43 13.99
CA VAL A 287 -1.02 -15.25 13.91
C VAL A 287 -2.45 -15.63 13.60
N ALA A 288 -3.40 -14.84 14.10
CA ALA A 288 -4.76 -14.77 13.59
C ALA A 288 -5.06 -13.33 13.17
N GLN A 289 -5.65 -13.15 12.00
CA GLN A 289 -5.95 -11.87 11.39
C GLN A 289 -7.41 -11.80 10.98
N ALA A 290 -8.16 -10.86 11.58
CA ALA A 290 -9.53 -10.56 11.22
C ALA A 290 -9.60 -9.30 10.37
N VAL A 291 -10.42 -9.30 9.34
CA VAL A 291 -10.58 -8.19 8.39
C VAL A 291 -12.07 -7.86 8.21
N GLU A 292 -12.40 -6.58 8.20
CA GLU A 292 -13.71 -6.07 7.76
C GLU A 292 -13.56 -5.34 6.42
N VAL A 293 -14.40 -5.71 5.46
CA VAL A 293 -14.51 -5.02 4.16
C VAL A 293 -15.92 -4.52 3.92
N GLU A 294 -16.02 -3.46 3.12
CA GLU A 294 -17.23 -3.09 2.40
C GLU A 294 -16.95 -3.22 0.90
N VAL A 295 -17.87 -3.83 0.16
CA VAL A 295 -17.75 -4.03 -1.29
C VAL A 295 -18.90 -3.29 -1.98
N ASP A 296 -18.59 -2.49 -2.98
CA ASP A 296 -19.61 -1.91 -3.86
C ASP A 296 -19.98 -2.95 -4.94
N PRO A 297 -21.19 -3.55 -4.93
CA PRO A 297 -21.53 -4.62 -5.87
C PRO A 297 -21.65 -4.14 -7.32
N ASP A 298 -21.84 -2.84 -7.54
CA ASP A 298 -22.00 -2.25 -8.89
C ASP A 298 -20.67 -1.87 -9.53
N SER A 299 -19.59 -1.77 -8.73
CA SER A 299 -18.24 -1.52 -9.24
C SER A 299 -17.24 -2.62 -8.89
N GLY A 300 -17.54 -3.49 -7.93
CA GLY A 300 -16.60 -4.41 -7.30
C GLY A 300 -15.56 -3.73 -6.42
N GLN A 301 -15.63 -2.41 -6.21
CA GLN A 301 -14.63 -1.68 -5.40
C GLN A 301 -14.65 -2.15 -3.95
N ILE A 302 -13.47 -2.45 -3.42
CA ILE A 302 -13.27 -2.87 -2.03
C ILE A 302 -12.85 -1.65 -1.21
N LYS A 303 -13.49 -1.46 -0.06
CA LYS A 303 -13.02 -0.59 1.01
C LYS A 303 -12.61 -1.45 2.21
N LEU A 304 -11.32 -1.48 2.50
CA LEU A 304 -10.81 -2.06 3.75
C LEU A 304 -11.18 -1.11 4.90
N LEU A 305 -11.98 -1.60 5.86
CA LEU A 305 -12.45 -0.80 6.98
C LEU A 305 -11.55 -0.95 8.19
N GLU A 306 -11.26 -2.20 8.56
CA GLU A 306 -10.55 -2.53 9.80
C GLU A 306 -9.79 -3.84 9.64
N VAL A 307 -8.61 -3.92 10.26
CA VAL A 307 -7.79 -5.13 10.35
C VAL A 307 -7.34 -5.31 11.79
N ALA A 308 -7.53 -6.49 12.34
CA ALA A 308 -7.05 -6.88 13.66
C ALA A 308 -6.07 -8.05 13.52
N SER A 309 -4.85 -7.89 14.03
CA SER A 309 -3.81 -8.92 14.00
C SER A 309 -3.36 -9.26 15.41
N ALA A 310 -3.49 -10.52 15.80
CA ALA A 310 -2.99 -11.02 17.08
C ALA A 310 -1.89 -12.05 16.85
N VAL A 311 -0.70 -11.83 17.40
CA VAL A 311 0.50 -12.62 17.10
C VAL A 311 1.02 -13.33 18.35
N ASP A 312 1.28 -14.64 18.26
CA ASP A 312 2.11 -15.38 19.21
C ASP A 312 3.56 -15.34 18.72
N CYS A 313 4.34 -14.44 19.32
CA CYS A 313 5.79 -14.37 19.15
C CYS A 313 6.54 -14.67 20.45
N GLY A 314 5.93 -15.43 21.37
CA GLY A 314 6.45 -15.59 22.73
C GLY A 314 6.55 -14.25 23.46
N THR A 315 7.57 -14.10 24.31
CA THR A 315 7.85 -12.85 25.04
C THR A 315 8.18 -11.70 24.07
N VAL A 316 7.45 -10.60 24.18
CA VAL A 316 7.68 -9.40 23.37
C VAL A 316 8.79 -8.55 23.97
N ILE A 317 10.00 -8.62 23.40
CA ILE A 317 11.17 -7.88 23.91
C ILE A 317 11.00 -6.35 23.78
N HIS A 318 10.50 -5.88 22.64
CA HIS A 318 10.29 -4.45 22.38
C HIS A 318 8.90 -4.19 21.79
N PRO A 319 7.87 -3.92 22.62
CA PRO A 319 6.48 -3.82 22.19
C PRO A 319 6.22 -2.89 21.01
N ALA A 320 6.73 -1.66 21.04
CA ALA A 320 6.49 -0.70 19.95
C ALA A 320 7.14 -1.10 18.61
N ALA A 321 8.27 -1.81 18.64
CA ALA A 321 8.95 -2.27 17.44
C ALA A 321 8.26 -3.51 16.87
N ALA A 322 7.82 -4.41 17.74
CA ALA A 322 7.00 -5.56 17.35
C ALA A 322 5.66 -5.10 16.73
N GLU A 323 4.99 -4.11 17.32
CA GLU A 323 3.77 -3.53 16.77
C GLU A 323 4.02 -2.93 15.38
N GLY A 324 5.06 -2.11 15.22
CA GLY A 324 5.45 -1.54 13.94
C GLY A 324 5.80 -2.60 12.88
N GLN A 325 6.42 -3.71 13.28
CA GLN A 325 6.71 -4.84 12.40
C GLN A 325 5.43 -5.50 11.87
N VAL A 326 4.43 -5.71 12.73
CA VAL A 326 3.14 -6.27 12.34
C VAL A 326 2.39 -5.30 11.43
N GLN A 327 2.31 -4.02 11.78
CA GLN A 327 1.67 -2.99 10.94
C GLN A 327 2.30 -2.91 9.53
N GLY A 328 3.65 -2.95 9.46
CA GLY A 328 4.37 -3.00 8.19
C GLY A 328 4.10 -4.27 7.39
N ALA A 329 4.00 -5.43 8.07
CA ALA A 329 3.66 -6.70 7.44
C ALA A 329 2.24 -6.70 6.86
N VAL A 330 1.27 -6.20 7.62
CA VAL A 330 -0.12 -6.06 7.20
C VAL A 330 -0.22 -5.14 5.98
N THR A 331 0.49 -4.01 5.99
CA THR A 331 0.55 -3.08 4.86
C THR A 331 1.08 -3.76 3.60
N GLN A 332 2.18 -4.52 3.72
CA GLN A 332 2.74 -5.27 2.60
C GLN A 332 1.81 -6.40 2.14
N GLY A 333 1.10 -7.06 3.06
CA GLY A 333 0.07 -8.06 2.76
C GLY A 333 -1.12 -7.48 1.99
N ILE A 334 -1.56 -6.27 2.33
CA ILE A 334 -2.57 -5.53 1.56
C ILE A 334 -2.08 -5.26 0.13
N GLY A 335 -0.80 -4.88 -0.02
CA GLY A 335 -0.14 -4.73 -1.32
C GLY A 335 -0.23 -5.99 -2.16
N LEU A 336 0.26 -7.11 -1.63
CA LEU A 336 0.19 -8.44 -2.27
C LEU A 336 -1.26 -8.85 -2.61
N ALA A 337 -2.19 -8.59 -1.69
CA ALA A 337 -3.58 -9.01 -1.83
C ALA A 337 -4.34 -8.21 -2.90
N MET A 338 -4.12 -6.90 -3.01
CA MET A 338 -5.03 -6.02 -3.76
C MET A 338 -4.37 -5.25 -4.91
N LEU A 339 -3.05 -5.04 -4.87
CA LEU A 339 -2.39 -4.08 -5.75
C LEU A 339 -1.24 -4.66 -6.56
N GLU A 340 -0.34 -5.42 -5.95
CA GLU A 340 0.97 -5.69 -6.51
C GLU A 340 0.95 -6.89 -7.48
N TYR A 341 1.37 -6.68 -8.73
CA TYR A 341 1.44 -7.74 -9.74
C TYR A 341 2.26 -7.30 -10.97
N PHE A 342 2.90 -8.26 -11.65
CA PHE A 342 3.61 -8.07 -12.91
C PHE A 342 2.96 -8.85 -14.04
N ASP A 343 2.67 -8.18 -15.16
CA ASP A 343 2.41 -8.85 -16.43
C ASP A 343 3.73 -9.08 -17.19
N TRP A 344 3.72 -10.11 -18.04
CA TRP A 344 4.87 -10.52 -18.84
C TRP A 344 4.51 -10.57 -20.32
N TYR A 345 5.40 -10.05 -21.17
CA TYR A 345 5.33 -10.14 -22.62
C TYR A 345 6.64 -10.68 -23.18
N ASN A 346 6.61 -11.87 -23.78
CA ASN A 346 7.79 -12.56 -24.34
C ASN A 346 9.00 -12.54 -23.38
N GLY A 347 8.78 -12.91 -22.12
CA GLY A 347 9.83 -12.96 -21.10
C GLY A 347 10.24 -11.61 -20.49
N THR A 348 9.72 -10.49 -20.99
CA THR A 348 9.99 -9.15 -20.46
C THR A 348 8.82 -8.69 -19.58
N PRO A 349 9.06 -8.13 -18.38
CA PRO A 349 8.00 -7.48 -17.61
C PRO A 349 7.36 -6.37 -18.45
N THR A 350 6.02 -6.31 -18.51
CA THR A 350 5.34 -5.30 -19.33
C THR A 350 5.65 -3.90 -18.83
N ASP A 351 5.71 -3.70 -17.51
CA ASP A 351 5.82 -2.37 -16.92
C ASP A 351 6.68 -2.35 -15.62
N PRO A 352 8.03 -2.40 -15.74
CA PRO A 352 8.93 -2.49 -14.59
C PRO A 352 9.21 -1.12 -13.93
N GLN A 353 8.16 -0.37 -13.58
CA GLN A 353 8.26 0.96 -12.97
C GLN A 353 7.27 1.09 -11.82
N LEU A 354 7.63 1.82 -10.76
CA LEU A 354 6.73 2.10 -9.62
C LEU A 354 5.42 2.81 -10.03
N LYS A 355 5.39 3.42 -11.22
CA LYS A 355 4.18 4.03 -11.75
C LYS A 355 3.15 3.00 -12.22
N ASP A 356 3.58 1.78 -12.55
CA ASP A 356 2.74 0.69 -13.08
C ASP A 356 2.67 -0.51 -12.13
N TYR A 357 3.61 -0.60 -11.18
CA TYR A 357 3.59 -1.50 -10.02
C TYR A 357 3.13 -0.73 -8.78
N PRO A 358 1.81 -0.63 -8.52
CA PRO A 358 1.31 0.17 -7.41
C PRO A 358 1.62 -0.50 -6.07
N ILE A 359 2.23 0.27 -5.18
CA ILE A 359 2.36 -0.09 -3.76
C ILE A 359 1.27 0.63 -2.95
N PRO A 360 0.84 0.09 -1.80
CA PRO A 360 -0.14 0.75 -0.94
C PRO A 360 0.27 2.17 -0.54
N SER A 361 -0.68 3.10 -0.59
CA SER A 361 -0.50 4.46 -0.08
C SER A 361 -1.06 4.59 1.34
N ALA A 362 -0.66 5.64 2.06
CA ALA A 362 -1.17 5.91 3.41
C ALA A 362 -2.70 6.06 3.46
N ALA A 363 -3.31 6.60 2.40
CA ALA A 363 -4.77 6.77 2.32
C ALA A 363 -5.54 5.45 2.17
N MET A 364 -4.86 4.37 1.81
CA MET A 364 -5.46 3.04 1.68
C MET A 364 -5.45 2.24 2.98
N MET A 365 -4.70 2.71 4.00
CA MET A 365 -4.54 1.96 5.23
C MET A 365 -5.84 1.95 6.05
N PRO A 366 -6.37 0.77 6.40
CA PRO A 366 -7.53 0.67 7.27
C PRO A 366 -7.16 1.01 8.71
N LYS A 367 -8.15 1.07 9.59
CA LYS A 367 -7.89 1.07 11.03
C LYS A 367 -7.22 -0.26 11.41
N MET A 368 -6.05 -0.21 12.03
CA MET A 368 -5.26 -1.40 12.39
C MET A 368 -5.23 -1.59 13.90
N HIS A 369 -5.44 -2.84 14.32
CA HIS A 369 -5.29 -3.30 15.69
C HIS A 369 -4.22 -4.37 15.76
N VAL A 370 -3.30 -4.24 16.72
CA VAL A 370 -2.26 -5.24 16.96
C VAL A 370 -2.31 -5.66 18.43
N ALA A 371 -2.26 -6.96 18.66
CA ALA A 371 -2.08 -7.54 19.98
C ALA A 371 -1.08 -8.70 19.94
N PHE A 372 -0.52 -9.03 21.10
CA PHE A 372 0.39 -10.16 21.26
C PHE A 372 -0.24 -11.18 22.19
N ALA A 373 -0.02 -12.47 21.91
CA ALA A 373 -0.43 -13.54 22.80
C ALA A 373 0.48 -13.58 24.04
N ASP A 374 -0.08 -14.03 25.17
CA ASP A 374 0.69 -14.30 26.39
C ASP A 374 1.31 -15.69 26.29
N SER A 375 2.48 -15.74 25.65
CA SER A 375 3.17 -16.96 25.23
C SER A 375 4.63 -16.92 25.68
N TYR A 376 5.20 -18.08 26.00
CA TYR A 376 6.60 -18.20 26.39
C TYR A 376 7.22 -19.41 25.69
N GLU A 377 8.24 -19.19 24.86
CA GLU A 377 9.01 -20.25 24.21
C GLU A 377 10.21 -20.66 25.08
N PRO A 378 10.24 -21.88 25.68
CA PRO A 378 11.31 -22.28 26.58
C PRO A 378 12.72 -22.22 25.98
N SER A 379 12.84 -22.44 24.66
CA SER A 379 14.12 -22.38 23.95
C SER A 379 14.53 -20.96 23.53
N GLY A 380 13.63 -19.97 23.64
CA GLY A 380 13.86 -18.60 23.22
C GLY A 380 14.58 -17.73 24.26
N PRO A 381 15.23 -16.62 23.85
CA PRO A 381 15.85 -15.70 24.80
C PRO A 381 14.75 -14.99 25.59
N PHE A 382 14.65 -15.32 26.88
CA PHE A 382 13.60 -14.84 27.78
C PHE A 382 12.19 -15.22 27.33
N GLY A 383 12.03 -16.32 26.58
CA GLY A 383 10.74 -16.75 26.06
C GLY A 383 10.38 -16.20 24.67
N ALA A 384 11.22 -15.37 24.06
CA ALA A 384 10.91 -14.70 22.80
C ALA A 384 11.06 -15.61 21.57
N LYS A 385 10.21 -15.37 20.57
CA LYS A 385 10.31 -15.89 19.20
C LYS A 385 10.56 -14.72 18.23
N GLY A 386 10.55 -14.98 16.93
CA GLY A 386 10.55 -13.98 15.88
C GLY A 386 9.14 -13.45 15.56
N VAL A 387 9.09 -12.27 14.94
CA VAL A 387 7.85 -11.59 14.48
C VAL A 387 7.99 -11.04 13.05
N GLY A 388 9.13 -11.32 12.42
CA GLY A 388 9.58 -10.63 11.20
C GLY A 388 8.69 -10.88 9.99
N GLU A 389 8.06 -12.04 9.82
CA GLU A 389 7.36 -12.37 8.57
C GLU A 389 5.85 -12.60 8.74
N ILE A 390 5.47 -13.24 9.85
CA ILE A 390 4.13 -13.80 10.11
C ILE A 390 2.96 -12.83 9.88
N GLY A 391 3.13 -11.53 10.12
CA GLY A 391 2.05 -10.55 10.01
C GLY A 391 1.55 -10.29 8.58
N LEU A 392 2.26 -10.79 7.55
CA LEU A 392 1.83 -10.69 6.16
C LEU A 392 0.97 -11.89 5.74
N ASP A 393 1.32 -13.08 6.25
CA ASP A 393 1.02 -14.37 5.61
C ASP A 393 -0.47 -14.62 5.40
N ALA A 394 -1.31 -14.33 6.40
CA ALA A 394 -2.75 -14.59 6.33
C ALA A 394 -3.59 -13.42 5.78
N ILE A 395 -3.01 -12.22 5.61
CA ILE A 395 -3.76 -11.03 5.16
C ILE A 395 -4.47 -11.25 3.82
N PRO A 396 -3.80 -11.78 2.76
CA PRO A 396 -4.50 -12.03 1.51
C PRO A 396 -5.74 -12.89 1.74
N ALA A 397 -5.62 -14.00 2.45
CA ALA A 397 -6.73 -14.93 2.66
C ALA A 397 -7.87 -14.31 3.47
N ALA A 398 -7.55 -13.58 4.54
CA ALA A 398 -8.53 -12.91 5.38
C ALA A 398 -9.33 -11.86 4.58
N ILE A 399 -8.68 -11.10 3.68
CA ILE A 399 -9.38 -10.15 2.79
C ILE A 399 -10.30 -10.89 1.81
N ALA A 400 -9.83 -11.99 1.20
CA ALA A 400 -10.66 -12.80 0.30
C ALA A 400 -11.89 -13.38 0.99
N ASN A 401 -11.73 -13.94 2.19
CA ASN A 401 -12.83 -14.47 3.00
C ASN A 401 -13.83 -13.36 3.36
N ALA A 402 -13.34 -12.15 3.72
CA ALA A 402 -14.20 -11.01 4.01
C ALA A 402 -15.01 -10.56 2.77
N ILE A 403 -14.43 -10.60 1.57
CA ILE A 403 -15.15 -10.33 0.31
C ILE A 403 -16.21 -11.38 0.05
N ALA A 404 -15.89 -12.67 0.29
CA ALA A 404 -16.85 -13.76 0.13
C ALA A 404 -18.04 -13.62 1.08
N ASP A 405 -17.80 -13.27 2.35
CA ASP A 405 -18.86 -12.99 3.33
C ASP A 405 -19.69 -11.74 2.95
N ALA A 406 -19.06 -10.72 2.35
CA ALA A 406 -19.72 -9.47 1.98
C ALA A 406 -20.70 -9.62 0.80
N VAL A 407 -20.28 -10.31 -0.26
CA VAL A 407 -21.00 -10.32 -1.56
C VAL A 407 -21.18 -11.71 -2.17
N GLY A 408 -20.79 -12.77 -1.47
CA GLY A 408 -21.07 -14.17 -1.87
C GLY A 408 -20.22 -14.70 -3.02
N VAL A 409 -19.19 -13.97 -3.47
CA VAL A 409 -18.28 -14.42 -4.54
C VAL A 409 -16.87 -14.65 -4.02
N ARG A 410 -16.23 -15.73 -4.49
CA ARG A 410 -14.86 -16.10 -4.14
C ARG A 410 -13.92 -15.87 -5.32
N ILE A 411 -12.86 -15.12 -5.08
CA ILE A 411 -11.83 -14.83 -6.08
C ILE A 411 -10.60 -15.69 -5.77
N SER A 412 -10.22 -16.55 -6.71
CA SER A 412 -9.13 -17.52 -6.51
C SER A 412 -7.75 -17.03 -6.97
N GLN A 413 -7.68 -15.85 -7.59
CA GLN A 413 -6.45 -15.32 -8.18
C GLN A 413 -6.16 -13.92 -7.67
N LEU A 414 -5.00 -13.75 -7.02
CA LEU A 414 -4.47 -12.43 -6.67
C LEU A 414 -4.00 -11.64 -7.91
N PRO A 415 -3.97 -10.29 -7.86
CA PRO A 415 -4.57 -9.47 -6.81
C PRO A 415 -6.10 -9.45 -6.90
N LEU A 416 -6.77 -9.20 -5.78
CA LEU A 416 -8.22 -9.03 -5.58
C LEU A 416 -8.70 -7.70 -6.17
N THR A 417 -8.72 -7.61 -7.51
CA THR A 417 -9.12 -6.37 -8.18
C THR A 417 -10.64 -6.20 -8.20
N ALA A 418 -11.09 -4.94 -8.20
CA ALA A 418 -12.50 -4.60 -8.33
C ALA A 418 -13.15 -5.23 -9.57
N GLU A 419 -12.42 -5.28 -10.70
CA GLU A 419 -12.88 -5.96 -11.90
C GLU A 419 -13.14 -7.46 -11.68
N LYS A 420 -12.25 -8.18 -10.98
CA LYS A 420 -12.45 -9.63 -10.74
C LYS A 420 -13.71 -9.87 -9.92
N ILE A 421 -13.98 -9.01 -8.94
CA ILE A 421 -15.19 -9.07 -8.11
C ILE A 421 -16.43 -8.74 -8.94
N HIS A 422 -16.43 -7.61 -9.66
CA HIS A 422 -17.55 -7.22 -10.51
C HIS A 422 -17.85 -8.28 -11.59
N ARG A 423 -16.81 -8.90 -12.16
CA ARG A 423 -16.96 -10.02 -13.09
C ARG A 423 -17.56 -11.26 -12.47
N ALA A 424 -17.20 -11.58 -11.23
CA ALA A 424 -17.79 -12.70 -10.50
C ALA A 424 -19.26 -12.45 -10.15
N LEU A 425 -19.63 -11.20 -9.86
CA LEU A 425 -21.01 -10.80 -9.55
C LEU A 425 -21.91 -10.70 -10.80
N HIS A 426 -21.36 -10.24 -11.93
CA HIS A 426 -22.10 -9.96 -13.17
C HIS A 426 -21.50 -10.68 -14.39
N PRO A 427 -21.37 -12.02 -14.38
CA PRO A 427 -20.68 -12.76 -15.45
C PRO A 427 -21.29 -12.54 -16.83
N GLU A 428 -22.59 -12.25 -16.92
CA GLU A 428 -23.32 -11.97 -18.15
C GLU A 428 -22.82 -10.71 -18.89
N ARG A 429 -22.31 -9.71 -18.17
CA ARG A 429 -21.76 -8.48 -18.76
C ARG A 429 -20.43 -8.71 -19.49
N TYR A 430 -19.77 -9.83 -19.19
CA TYR A 430 -18.47 -10.18 -19.72
C TYR A 430 -18.51 -11.35 -20.71
N ALA A 431 -19.69 -11.94 -20.96
CA ALA A 431 -19.83 -13.15 -21.78
C ALA A 431 -19.29 -13.03 -23.22
N LYS A 432 -19.22 -11.80 -23.75
CA LYS A 432 -18.72 -11.51 -25.11
C LYS A 432 -17.24 -11.14 -25.15
N GLU A 433 -16.60 -11.01 -23.99
CA GLU A 433 -15.20 -10.62 -23.90
C GLU A 433 -14.30 -11.80 -24.28
N ARG A 434 -13.30 -11.51 -25.12
CA ARG A 434 -12.25 -12.47 -25.43
C ARG A 434 -11.06 -12.17 -24.52
N ALA A 435 -10.41 -13.22 -24.01
CA ALA A 435 -9.15 -13.08 -23.30
C ALA A 435 -8.14 -12.34 -24.19
N THR A 436 -7.71 -11.16 -23.75
CA THR A 436 -6.68 -10.38 -24.45
C THR A 436 -5.30 -10.86 -24.01
N THR A 437 -4.47 -11.25 -24.97
CA THR A 437 -3.06 -11.53 -24.70
C THR A 437 -2.36 -10.25 -24.23
N PRO A 438 -1.46 -10.29 -23.24
CA PRO A 438 -0.63 -9.15 -22.87
C PRO A 438 0.04 -8.56 -24.12
N ALA A 439 0.02 -7.24 -24.24
CA ALA A 439 0.64 -6.54 -25.36
C ALA A 439 2.08 -6.14 -25.02
N ALA A 440 2.92 -5.94 -26.04
CA ALA A 440 4.26 -5.42 -25.86
C ALA A 440 4.23 -4.07 -25.11
N PRO A 441 5.18 -3.80 -24.19
CA PRO A 441 5.31 -2.51 -23.52
C PRO A 441 5.34 -1.37 -24.55
N LYS A 442 4.42 -0.40 -24.46
CA LYS A 442 4.46 0.77 -25.36
C LYS A 442 5.62 1.67 -24.98
N GLY A 443 6.60 1.77 -25.87
CA GLY A 443 7.67 2.76 -25.76
C GLY A 443 8.70 2.50 -24.65
N SER A 444 8.76 1.30 -24.07
CA SER A 444 9.87 0.93 -23.19
C SER A 444 11.20 0.97 -23.96
N VAL A 445 12.31 1.21 -23.25
CA VAL A 445 13.65 1.16 -23.83
C VAL A 445 13.88 -0.19 -24.52
N TRP A 446 13.39 -1.27 -23.93
CA TRP A 446 13.46 -2.62 -24.48
C TRP A 446 12.66 -2.79 -25.77
N THR A 447 11.42 -2.30 -25.85
CA THR A 447 10.61 -2.35 -27.08
C THR A 447 11.23 -1.51 -28.20
N ARG A 448 11.92 -0.41 -27.86
CA ARG A 448 12.63 0.43 -28.85
C ARG A 448 13.90 -0.24 -29.34
N LEU A 449 14.69 -0.81 -28.41
CA LEU A 449 15.91 -1.57 -28.72
C LEU A 449 15.59 -2.81 -29.56
N SER A 450 14.55 -3.56 -29.21
CA SER A 450 14.10 -4.74 -29.96
C SER A 450 13.53 -4.40 -31.35
N ALA A 451 13.03 -3.17 -31.53
CA ALA A 451 12.56 -2.66 -32.82
C ALA A 451 13.65 -1.92 -33.63
N GLY A 452 14.92 -1.97 -33.20
CA GLY A 452 16.02 -1.27 -33.88
C GLY A 452 15.92 0.26 -33.87
N LYS A 453 15.06 0.83 -33.00
CA LYS A 453 14.89 2.28 -32.86
C LYS A 453 15.84 2.78 -31.77
N PRO A 454 16.77 3.71 -32.07
CA PRO A 454 17.64 4.27 -31.04
C PRO A 454 16.82 4.88 -29.91
N SER A 455 17.34 4.85 -28.68
CA SER A 455 16.76 5.51 -27.52
C SER A 455 16.74 7.03 -27.77
N GLY A 456 15.71 7.51 -28.46
CA GLY A 456 15.59 8.88 -28.97
C GLY A 456 15.40 9.96 -27.90
N ALA A 457 15.96 9.81 -26.70
CA ALA A 457 16.16 10.93 -25.79
C ALA A 457 17.36 11.74 -26.29
N ARG A 458 17.14 12.60 -27.29
CA ARG A 458 18.05 13.73 -27.51
C ARG A 458 18.06 14.59 -26.24
N PRO A 459 19.21 15.17 -25.84
CA PRO A 459 19.25 16.16 -24.77
C PRO A 459 18.19 17.24 -25.04
N PHE A 460 17.24 17.38 -24.13
CA PHE A 460 16.19 18.38 -24.21
C PHE A 460 16.63 19.57 -23.34
N ASN A 461 17.16 20.61 -23.99
CA ASN A 461 17.62 21.84 -23.32
C ASN A 461 16.98 23.07 -23.98
N PRO A 462 15.67 23.29 -23.78
CA PRO A 462 15.00 24.45 -24.35
C PRO A 462 15.41 25.74 -23.60
N GLU A 463 15.45 26.85 -24.31
CA GLU A 463 15.49 28.18 -23.69
C GLU A 463 14.16 28.47 -23.00
N PHE A 464 14.19 28.95 -21.76
CA PHE A 464 12.99 29.32 -21.02
C PHE A 464 12.76 30.83 -21.13
N VAL A 465 11.63 31.23 -21.72
CA VAL A 465 11.28 32.63 -21.98
C VAL A 465 9.99 32.99 -21.24
N PHE A 466 9.86 34.25 -20.83
CA PHE A 466 8.69 34.74 -20.13
C PHE A 466 7.95 35.74 -21.00
N ALA A 467 6.65 35.54 -21.18
CA ALA A 467 5.80 36.51 -21.85
C ALA A 467 5.19 37.48 -20.83
N ASN A 468 5.12 38.77 -21.21
CA ASN A 468 4.57 39.82 -20.34
C ASN A 468 3.07 40.08 -20.60
N SER A 469 2.56 39.71 -21.78
CA SER A 469 1.15 39.80 -22.15
C SER A 469 0.71 38.60 -22.99
N VAL A 470 -0.61 38.44 -23.17
CA VAL A 470 -1.20 37.41 -24.04
C VAL A 470 -0.72 37.60 -25.49
N GLU A 471 -0.67 38.84 -25.96
CA GLU A 471 -0.27 39.21 -27.32
C GLU A 471 1.22 38.95 -27.56
N ASP A 472 2.06 39.21 -26.57
CA ASP A 472 3.49 38.85 -26.57
C ASP A 472 3.66 37.32 -26.63
N ALA A 473 2.93 36.57 -25.82
CA ALA A 473 2.96 35.10 -25.83
C ALA A 473 2.54 34.53 -27.21
N VAL A 474 1.47 35.07 -27.81
CA VAL A 474 1.00 34.67 -29.15
C VAL A 474 2.04 35.00 -30.22
N THR A 475 2.65 36.18 -30.16
CA THR A 475 3.70 36.62 -31.09
C THR A 475 4.91 35.69 -31.01
N GLN A 476 5.36 35.38 -29.81
CA GLN A 476 6.48 34.46 -29.59
C GLN A 476 6.17 33.03 -30.05
N LEU A 477 4.92 32.57 -29.88
CA LEU A 477 4.46 31.25 -30.32
C LEU A 477 4.34 31.15 -31.84
N ALA A 478 3.99 32.25 -32.51
CA ALA A 478 3.86 32.31 -33.98
C ALA A 478 5.19 32.02 -34.72
N ALA A 479 6.34 32.18 -34.06
CA ALA A 479 7.66 31.83 -34.60
C ALA A 479 7.82 30.32 -34.91
N GLY A 480 6.94 29.46 -34.35
CA GLY A 480 6.86 28.04 -34.71
C GLY A 480 7.94 27.13 -34.12
N ASP A 481 8.88 27.69 -33.34
CA ASP A 481 9.94 26.97 -32.62
C ASP A 481 9.69 26.90 -31.10
N ALA A 482 8.57 27.42 -30.61
CA ALA A 482 8.26 27.54 -29.19
C ALA A 482 7.05 26.71 -28.75
N SER A 483 6.94 26.46 -27.45
CA SER A 483 5.77 25.84 -26.82
C SER A 483 5.38 26.57 -25.53
N ILE A 484 4.08 26.66 -25.25
CA ILE A 484 3.56 27.33 -24.05
C ILE A 484 3.69 26.42 -22.83
N VAL A 485 4.05 27.01 -21.70
CA VAL A 485 4.05 26.44 -20.35
C VAL A 485 3.13 27.26 -19.44
N CYS A 486 2.04 26.64 -19.01
CA CYS A 486 1.07 27.19 -18.07
C CYS A 486 0.70 26.05 -17.12
N GLY A 487 1.07 26.18 -15.84
CA GLY A 487 1.18 25.10 -14.85
C GLY A 487 0.28 23.87 -15.09
N GLY A 488 0.90 22.69 -15.20
CA GLY A 488 0.21 21.45 -15.52
C GLY A 488 1.16 20.27 -15.68
N THR A 489 0.70 19.05 -15.39
CA THR A 489 1.50 17.81 -15.52
C THR A 489 1.61 17.32 -16.97
N ALA A 490 0.82 17.88 -17.89
CA ALA A 490 0.75 17.50 -19.29
C ALA A 490 2.03 17.81 -20.12
N HIS A 491 3.00 18.53 -19.56
CA HIS A 491 4.30 18.77 -20.22
C HIS A 491 5.08 17.47 -20.49
N ALA A 492 4.93 16.46 -19.62
CA ALA A 492 5.55 15.15 -19.83
C ALA A 492 4.82 14.30 -20.89
N LEU A 493 3.49 14.47 -21.04
CA LEU A 493 2.63 13.69 -21.96
C LEU A 493 2.55 14.27 -23.38
N ARG A 494 2.89 15.55 -23.57
CA ARG A 494 2.90 16.22 -24.89
C ARG A 494 3.99 15.75 -25.86
N ARG A 495 4.88 14.85 -25.43
CA ARG A 495 6.07 14.36 -26.16
C ARG A 495 5.75 13.80 -27.55
N GLU A 496 4.53 13.33 -27.81
CA GLU A 496 4.14 12.68 -29.07
C GLU A 496 3.30 13.54 -30.03
N ARG A 497 2.64 14.63 -29.59
CA ARG A 497 1.57 15.27 -30.39
C ARG A 497 1.72 16.77 -30.65
N SER A 498 2.45 17.53 -29.82
CA SER A 498 2.52 18.99 -29.95
C SER A 498 3.81 19.51 -30.57
N GLY A 499 4.65 18.65 -31.17
CA GLY A 499 5.96 19.04 -31.69
C GLY A 499 7.01 19.34 -30.61
N TYR A 500 6.74 19.01 -29.34
CA TYR A 500 7.62 19.26 -28.20
C TYR A 500 9.06 18.73 -28.30
N PRO A 501 9.35 17.53 -28.88
CA PRO A 501 10.75 17.13 -29.11
C PRO A 501 11.52 18.05 -30.09
N PHE A 502 10.85 19.07 -30.66
CA PHE A 502 11.41 20.07 -31.58
C PHE A 502 11.28 21.52 -31.09
N ALA A 503 10.66 21.77 -29.92
CA ALA A 503 10.55 23.12 -29.37
C ALA A 503 11.92 23.57 -28.82
N LYS A 504 12.44 24.69 -29.35
CA LYS A 504 13.67 25.33 -28.89
C LYS A 504 13.43 26.24 -27.69
N ARG A 505 12.21 26.80 -27.56
CA ARG A 505 11.84 27.74 -26.52
C ARG A 505 10.58 27.30 -25.76
N LEU A 506 10.56 27.50 -24.44
CA LEU A 506 9.40 27.30 -23.58
C LEU A 506 8.91 28.64 -23.05
N ILE A 507 7.71 29.06 -23.47
CA ILE A 507 7.12 30.34 -23.12
C ILE A 507 6.27 30.16 -21.85
N ALA A 508 6.76 30.68 -20.73
CA ALA A 508 6.03 30.71 -19.47
C ALA A 508 5.01 31.85 -19.47
N ILE A 509 3.73 31.48 -19.40
CA ILE A 509 2.61 32.46 -19.39
C ILE A 509 1.99 32.65 -18.00
N GLY A 510 2.43 31.88 -17.00
CA GLY A 510 1.85 31.87 -15.66
C GLY A 510 1.99 33.20 -14.89
N ARG A 511 2.80 34.16 -15.37
CA ARG A 511 3.00 35.47 -14.74
C ARG A 511 2.19 36.60 -15.40
N ILE A 512 1.48 36.32 -16.49
CA ILE A 512 0.66 37.33 -17.17
C ILE A 512 -0.51 37.69 -16.24
N PRO A 513 -0.66 38.96 -15.82
CA PRO A 513 -1.68 39.35 -14.83
C PRO A 513 -3.10 38.98 -15.24
N GLU A 514 -3.45 39.21 -16.52
CA GLU A 514 -4.77 38.88 -17.07
C GLU A 514 -5.12 37.39 -16.94
N LEU A 515 -4.15 36.49 -17.02
CA LEU A 515 -4.38 35.05 -16.93
C LEU A 515 -4.56 34.55 -15.49
N ASN A 516 -4.26 35.38 -14.48
CA ASN A 516 -4.33 35.01 -13.07
C ASN A 516 -5.60 35.57 -12.38
N THR A 517 -6.56 36.06 -13.15
CA THR A 517 -7.81 36.62 -12.63
C THR A 517 -8.85 35.54 -12.33
N LEU A 518 -9.50 35.64 -11.18
CA LEU A 518 -10.67 34.86 -10.80
C LEU A 518 -11.75 35.83 -10.33
N SER A 519 -12.92 35.80 -10.96
CA SER A 519 -14.02 36.70 -10.60
C SER A 519 -15.37 36.07 -10.92
N ILE A 520 -16.41 36.54 -10.24
CA ILE A 520 -17.81 36.27 -10.57
C ILE A 520 -18.44 37.63 -10.89
N ASP A 521 -19.05 37.78 -12.07
CA ASP A 521 -19.63 39.04 -12.52
C ASP A 521 -21.02 39.31 -11.88
N GLU A 522 -21.62 40.45 -12.22
CA GLU A 522 -22.94 40.86 -11.73
C GLU A 522 -24.09 39.93 -12.16
N ASN A 523 -23.91 39.18 -13.25
CA ASN A 523 -24.85 38.20 -13.76
C ASN A 523 -24.62 36.80 -13.15
N GLY A 524 -23.65 36.68 -12.24
CA GLY A 524 -23.25 35.42 -11.61
C GLY A 524 -22.40 34.52 -12.52
N MET A 525 -21.87 35.03 -13.63
CA MET A 525 -20.97 34.27 -14.50
C MET A 525 -19.58 34.18 -13.87
N LEU A 526 -19.05 32.96 -13.78
CA LEU A 526 -17.72 32.67 -13.29
C LEU A 526 -16.69 32.87 -14.40
N HIS A 527 -15.68 33.71 -14.16
CA HIS A 527 -14.52 33.91 -15.03
C HIS A 527 -13.26 33.37 -14.38
N MET A 528 -12.58 32.47 -15.08
CA MET A 528 -11.32 31.86 -14.63
C MET A 528 -10.22 32.08 -15.66
N GLY A 529 -9.20 32.85 -15.32
CA GLY A 529 -8.01 33.00 -16.13
C GLY A 529 -7.22 31.69 -16.29
N ALA A 530 -6.53 31.52 -17.42
CA ALA A 530 -5.83 30.28 -17.75
C ALA A 530 -4.68 29.90 -16.78
N ALA A 531 -4.10 30.88 -16.07
CA ALA A 531 -3.04 30.67 -15.09
C ALA A 531 -3.55 30.52 -13.65
N VAL A 532 -4.87 30.69 -13.41
CA VAL A 532 -5.48 30.42 -12.11
C VAL A 532 -5.21 28.97 -11.72
N ARG A 533 -4.65 28.77 -10.52
CA ARG A 533 -4.35 27.44 -9.97
C ARG A 533 -5.63 26.78 -9.49
N GLN A 534 -5.71 25.47 -9.65
CA GLN A 534 -6.85 24.68 -9.17
C GLN A 534 -7.08 24.83 -7.66
N GLU A 535 -6.02 24.95 -6.87
CA GLU A 535 -6.14 25.22 -5.42
C GLU A 535 -6.83 26.56 -5.13
N THR A 536 -6.62 27.59 -5.95
CA THR A 536 -7.29 28.89 -5.79
C THR A 536 -8.79 28.77 -6.01
N LEU A 537 -9.21 27.96 -7.00
CA LEU A 537 -10.63 27.67 -7.21
C LEU A 537 -11.22 26.87 -6.04
N TYR A 538 -10.50 25.84 -5.59
CA TYR A 538 -10.97 24.96 -4.52
C TYR A 538 -11.13 25.71 -3.19
N ALA A 539 -10.30 26.72 -2.92
CA ALA A 539 -10.36 27.51 -1.70
C ALA A 539 -11.49 28.56 -1.69
N ASP A 540 -12.10 28.87 -2.84
CA ASP A 540 -13.15 29.88 -2.94
C ASP A 540 -14.52 29.30 -2.52
N ALA A 541 -15.05 29.79 -1.40
CA ALA A 541 -16.31 29.33 -0.84
C ALA A 541 -17.51 29.52 -1.79
N LYS A 542 -17.51 30.57 -2.63
CA LYS A 542 -18.61 30.83 -3.56
C LYS A 542 -18.70 29.75 -4.65
N LEU A 543 -17.55 29.21 -5.06
CA LEU A 543 -17.49 28.10 -6.01
C LEU A 543 -18.14 26.84 -5.42
N ARG A 544 -17.87 26.54 -4.15
CA ARG A 544 -18.46 25.39 -3.43
C ARG A 544 -19.97 25.48 -3.30
N GLU A 545 -20.50 26.70 -3.19
CA GLU A 545 -21.93 26.95 -3.06
C GLU A 545 -22.68 26.91 -4.39
N SER A 546 -22.02 27.28 -5.51
CA SER A 546 -22.71 27.54 -6.79
C SER A 546 -22.34 26.61 -7.94
N TRP A 547 -21.15 26.00 -7.96
CA TRP A 547 -20.69 25.12 -9.05
C TRP A 547 -20.14 23.80 -8.51
N TRP A 548 -21.02 22.97 -7.94
CA TRP A 548 -20.66 21.70 -7.31
C TRP A 548 -19.82 20.75 -8.16
N ALA A 549 -20.08 20.60 -9.46
CA ALA A 549 -19.25 19.73 -10.31
C ALA A 549 -17.80 20.21 -10.44
N ILE A 550 -17.54 21.53 -10.38
CA ILE A 550 -16.17 22.06 -10.36
C ILE A 550 -15.52 21.74 -9.01
N ASP A 551 -16.22 21.99 -7.92
CA ASP A 551 -15.72 21.72 -6.57
C ASP A 551 -15.39 20.23 -6.36
N ASP A 552 -16.34 19.34 -6.67
CA ASP A 552 -16.16 17.88 -6.64
C ASP A 552 -14.94 17.44 -7.47
N ALA A 553 -14.74 18.02 -8.66
CA ALA A 553 -13.63 17.68 -9.54
C ALA A 553 -12.28 18.13 -8.98
N LEU A 554 -12.24 19.27 -8.28
CA LEU A 554 -11.04 19.77 -7.62
C LEU A 554 -10.74 18.96 -6.34
N GLU A 555 -11.76 18.62 -5.57
CA GLU A 555 -11.63 17.75 -4.39
C GLU A 555 -11.04 16.38 -4.79
N ALA A 556 -11.53 15.80 -5.88
CA ALA A 556 -11.10 14.51 -6.41
C ALA A 556 -9.63 14.46 -6.92
N VAL A 557 -8.95 15.61 -7.05
CA VAL A 557 -7.52 15.64 -7.35
C VAL A 557 -6.74 15.21 -6.10
N GLY A 558 -6.22 13.98 -6.11
CA GLY A 558 -5.79 13.28 -4.89
C GLY A 558 -4.64 13.90 -4.08
N HIS A 559 -3.98 14.96 -4.55
CA HIS A 559 -2.86 15.57 -3.81
C HIS A 559 -2.83 17.10 -3.89
N THR A 560 -2.75 17.78 -2.74
CA THR A 560 -2.70 19.25 -2.63
C THR A 560 -1.56 19.86 -3.47
N ARG A 561 -0.37 19.24 -3.49
CA ARG A 561 0.73 19.66 -4.39
C ARG A 561 0.33 19.69 -5.87
N ILE A 562 -0.48 18.73 -6.34
CA ILE A 562 -0.96 18.72 -7.72
C ILE A 562 -1.88 19.92 -7.95
N ARG A 563 -2.87 20.14 -7.08
CA ARG A 563 -3.77 21.32 -7.17
C ARG A 563 -3.05 22.67 -7.13
N GLN A 564 -1.96 22.76 -6.37
CA GLN A 564 -1.14 23.98 -6.28
C GLN A 564 -0.30 24.25 -7.53
N MET A 565 -0.01 23.23 -8.35
CA MET A 565 0.79 23.36 -9.56
C MET A 565 -0.05 23.43 -10.85
N ILE A 566 -1.18 22.73 -10.90
CA ILE A 566 -2.05 22.67 -12.07
C ILE A 566 -2.91 23.94 -12.15
N THR A 567 -3.00 24.52 -13.35
CA THR A 567 -3.87 25.65 -13.66
C THR A 567 -5.07 25.23 -14.50
N VAL A 568 -6.08 26.11 -14.58
CA VAL A 568 -7.26 25.94 -15.45
C VAL A 568 -6.84 25.73 -16.90
N GLY A 569 -5.98 26.61 -17.43
CA GLY A 569 -5.45 26.51 -18.79
C GLY A 569 -4.55 25.30 -19.01
N GLY A 570 -3.77 24.89 -18.00
CA GLY A 570 -2.99 23.65 -18.03
C GLY A 570 -3.85 22.39 -18.11
N SER A 571 -5.10 22.46 -17.64
CA SER A 571 -6.08 21.37 -17.70
C SER A 571 -6.88 21.39 -19.01
N VAL A 572 -7.35 22.57 -19.44
CA VAL A 572 -8.20 22.72 -20.63
C VAL A 572 -7.40 22.74 -21.93
N GLY A 573 -6.25 23.41 -21.95
CA GLY A 573 -5.41 23.60 -23.14
C GLY A 573 -5.02 22.31 -23.86
N PRO A 574 -4.69 21.20 -23.16
CA PRO A 574 -4.40 19.92 -23.81
C PRO A 574 -5.61 19.24 -24.48
N LEU A 575 -6.85 19.60 -24.11
CA LEU A 575 -8.09 18.95 -24.57
C LEU A 575 -8.02 17.42 -24.41
N ILE A 576 -7.59 16.98 -23.23
CA ILE A 576 -7.51 15.55 -22.87
C ILE A 576 -8.81 15.18 -22.16
N GLY A 577 -9.59 14.30 -22.78
CA GLY A 577 -10.89 13.90 -22.26
C GLY A 577 -10.87 13.06 -20.99
N GLY A 578 -9.69 12.76 -20.45
CA GLY A 578 -9.54 12.09 -19.16
C GLY A 578 -9.14 13.01 -18.01
N PHE A 579 -9.00 14.32 -18.23
CA PHE A 579 -8.71 15.25 -17.14
C PHE A 579 -9.99 15.63 -16.40
N ASP A 580 -9.88 15.72 -15.07
CA ASP A 580 -11.03 15.88 -14.16
C ASP A 580 -11.78 17.21 -14.39
N LEU A 581 -11.08 18.35 -14.30
CA LEU A 581 -11.69 19.67 -14.46
C LEU A 581 -12.37 19.89 -15.85
N PRO A 582 -11.77 19.52 -17.00
CA PRO A 582 -12.45 19.62 -18.29
C PRO A 582 -13.76 18.84 -18.40
N VAL A 583 -13.87 17.69 -17.73
CA VAL A 583 -15.11 16.89 -17.72
C VAL A 583 -16.22 17.63 -16.98
N ALA A 584 -15.92 18.21 -15.81
CA ALA A 584 -16.85 19.08 -15.08
C ALA A 584 -17.29 20.30 -15.90
N LEU A 585 -16.33 20.99 -16.53
CA LEU A 585 -16.60 22.17 -17.34
C LEU A 585 -17.49 21.87 -18.58
N LEU A 586 -17.33 20.70 -19.20
CA LEU A 586 -18.18 20.26 -20.30
C LEU A 586 -19.64 20.04 -19.86
N ALA A 587 -19.85 19.45 -18.67
CA ALA A 587 -21.18 19.26 -18.11
C ALA A 587 -21.89 20.60 -17.84
N LEU A 588 -21.12 21.61 -17.43
CA LEU A 588 -21.58 22.98 -17.17
C LEU A 588 -21.58 23.90 -18.40
N GLN A 589 -21.33 23.34 -19.59
CA GLN A 589 -21.36 24.06 -20.88
C GLN A 589 -20.39 25.25 -20.95
N ALA A 590 -19.23 25.12 -20.31
CA ALA A 590 -18.24 26.20 -20.24
C ALA A 590 -17.82 26.71 -21.62
N ARG A 591 -17.55 28.02 -21.70
CA ARG A 591 -16.94 28.68 -22.86
C ARG A 591 -15.46 28.91 -22.60
N VAL A 592 -14.66 28.83 -23.65
CA VAL A 592 -13.22 29.07 -23.60
C VAL A 592 -12.90 30.22 -24.53
N THR A 593 -12.20 31.22 -24.00
CA THR A 593 -11.63 32.30 -24.80
C THR A 593 -10.19 31.95 -25.13
N VAL A 594 -9.85 31.97 -26.42
CA VAL A 594 -8.49 31.74 -26.92
C VAL A 594 -7.97 32.97 -27.64
N ALA A 595 -6.65 33.14 -27.63
CA ALA A 595 -5.95 34.17 -28.39
C ALA A 595 -4.96 33.50 -29.34
N GLY A 596 -4.95 33.93 -30.60
CA GLY A 596 -3.99 33.49 -31.61
C GLY A 596 -3.64 34.61 -32.59
N PRO A 597 -2.90 34.29 -33.67
CA PRO A 597 -2.45 35.30 -34.65
C PRO A 597 -3.59 36.06 -35.35
N GLN A 598 -4.79 35.47 -35.38
CA GLN A 598 -5.99 36.06 -35.97
C GLN A 598 -6.83 36.87 -34.96
N GLY A 599 -6.32 37.08 -33.75
CA GLY A 599 -7.02 37.76 -32.66
C GLY A 599 -7.61 36.80 -31.63
N ARG A 600 -8.55 37.32 -30.85
CA ARG A 600 -9.25 36.57 -29.79
C ARG A 600 -10.58 36.04 -30.30
N ARG A 601 -10.96 34.85 -29.86
CA ARG A 601 -12.29 34.27 -30.11
C ARG A 601 -12.75 33.43 -28.93
N THR A 602 -14.06 33.35 -28.76
CA THR A 602 -14.70 32.53 -27.74
C THR A 602 -15.50 31.43 -28.40
N LEU A 603 -15.40 30.22 -27.86
CA LEU A 603 -16.09 29.03 -28.35
C LEU A 603 -16.53 28.16 -27.17
N THR A 604 -17.48 27.25 -27.39
CA THR A 604 -17.82 26.28 -26.34
C THR A 604 -16.67 25.29 -26.15
N LEU A 605 -16.51 24.77 -24.93
CA LEU A 605 -15.51 23.74 -24.66
C LEU A 605 -15.81 22.45 -25.46
N ALA A 606 -17.08 22.15 -25.72
CA ALA A 606 -17.49 21.03 -26.56
C ALA A 606 -16.99 21.18 -28.01
N ASP A 607 -17.13 22.37 -28.60
CA ASP A 607 -16.59 22.68 -29.93
C ASP A 607 -15.07 22.61 -29.94
N ALA A 608 -14.39 23.06 -28.86
CA ALA A 608 -12.95 22.90 -28.73
C ALA A 608 -12.53 21.41 -28.72
N PHE A 609 -13.28 20.53 -28.03
CA PHE A 609 -13.05 19.09 -28.07
C PHE A 609 -13.38 18.44 -29.42
N LYS A 610 -14.21 19.07 -30.24
CA LYS A 610 -14.55 18.63 -31.60
C LYS A 610 -13.48 19.05 -32.60
N ASP A 611 -13.20 20.35 -32.68
CA ASP A 611 -12.47 21.03 -33.75
C ASP A 611 -11.02 21.39 -33.39
N ARG A 612 -10.65 21.24 -32.10
CA ARG A 612 -9.36 21.60 -31.52
C ARG A 612 -9.10 23.12 -31.55
N PHE A 613 -8.08 23.55 -30.80
CA PHE A 613 -7.55 24.90 -30.92
C PHE A 613 -6.69 25.01 -32.18
N GLY A 614 -6.72 26.19 -32.80
CA GLY A 614 -5.90 26.54 -33.95
C GLY A 614 -4.41 26.54 -33.62
N LYS A 615 -3.57 26.41 -34.65
CA LYS A 615 -2.12 26.45 -34.49
C LYS A 615 -1.71 27.84 -33.97
N GLY A 616 -0.99 27.87 -32.85
CA GLY A 616 -0.55 29.12 -32.23
C GLY A 616 -1.60 29.79 -31.34
N GLU A 617 -2.74 29.13 -31.08
CA GLU A 617 -3.71 29.61 -30.10
C GLU A 617 -3.31 29.22 -28.67
N ILE A 618 -3.58 30.12 -27.73
CA ILE A 618 -3.43 29.90 -26.29
C ILE A 618 -4.76 30.12 -25.59
N VAL A 619 -5.01 29.35 -24.53
CA VAL A 619 -6.18 29.55 -23.65
C VAL A 619 -5.95 30.81 -22.82
N VAL A 620 -6.92 31.72 -22.81
CA VAL A 620 -6.88 32.97 -22.05
C VAL A 620 -7.75 32.85 -20.81
N SER A 621 -9.00 32.46 -20.99
CA SER A 621 -9.96 32.30 -19.89
C SER A 621 -10.97 31.20 -20.17
N VAL A 622 -11.61 30.72 -19.11
CA VAL A 622 -12.75 29.81 -19.13
C VAL A 622 -13.89 30.47 -18.37
N GLU A 623 -15.07 30.45 -18.97
CA GLU A 623 -16.27 31.09 -18.45
C GLU A 623 -17.38 30.05 -18.24
N VAL A 624 -18.07 30.14 -17.12
CA VAL A 624 -19.19 29.26 -16.78
C VAL A 624 -20.36 30.11 -16.33
N ASP A 625 -21.52 29.92 -16.97
CA ASP A 625 -22.72 30.67 -16.61
C ASP A 625 -23.15 30.38 -15.16
N ALA A 626 -23.87 31.35 -14.59
CA ALA A 626 -24.63 31.14 -13.38
C ALA A 626 -25.53 29.92 -13.56
N GLN A 627 -25.56 29.03 -12.57
CA GLN A 627 -26.42 27.86 -12.63
C GLN A 627 -27.89 28.28 -12.55
N PRO A 628 -28.78 27.73 -13.40
CA PRO A 628 -30.21 28.02 -13.31
C PRO A 628 -30.76 27.74 -11.92
N ALA A 629 -31.79 28.48 -11.50
CA ALA A 629 -32.54 28.14 -10.30
C ALA A 629 -33.09 26.71 -10.40
N HIS A 630 -33.10 25.97 -9.29
CA HIS A 630 -33.50 24.56 -9.25
C HIS A 630 -32.67 23.67 -10.18
N SER A 631 -31.35 23.88 -10.20
CA SER A 631 -30.41 22.99 -10.88
C SER A 631 -29.32 22.52 -9.94
N GLY A 632 -28.72 21.40 -10.29
CA GLY A 632 -27.63 20.80 -9.56
C GLY A 632 -26.65 20.13 -10.48
N SER A 633 -25.42 20.03 -10.03
CA SER A 633 -24.33 19.41 -10.77
C SER A 633 -23.52 18.51 -9.86
N SER A 634 -22.81 17.55 -10.45
CA SER A 634 -21.89 16.68 -9.70
C SER A 634 -20.75 16.19 -10.57
N PHE A 635 -19.67 15.75 -9.93
CA PHE A 635 -18.58 15.03 -10.57
C PHE A 635 -18.18 13.81 -9.74
N HIS A 636 -17.77 12.74 -10.43
CA HIS A 636 -17.28 11.50 -9.84
C HIS A 636 -15.99 11.06 -10.53
N LYS A 637 -14.98 10.68 -9.73
CA LYS A 637 -13.72 10.09 -10.19
C LYS A 637 -13.62 8.66 -9.66
N TYR A 638 -13.62 7.68 -10.56
CA TYR A 638 -13.46 6.28 -10.19
C TYR A 638 -12.04 5.79 -10.47
N MET A 639 -11.37 5.31 -9.42
CA MET A 639 -10.02 4.75 -9.48
C MET A 639 -9.99 3.35 -8.90
N ALA A 640 -10.16 2.33 -9.76
CA ALA A 640 -10.21 0.94 -9.31
C ALA A 640 -8.93 0.47 -8.57
N ARG A 641 -7.75 1.04 -8.91
CA ARG A 641 -6.45 0.68 -8.33
C ARG A 641 -5.57 1.88 -7.92
N GLY A 642 -6.05 3.12 -8.05
CA GLY A 642 -5.31 4.33 -7.67
C GLY A 642 -4.00 4.62 -8.44
N VAL A 643 -3.74 3.94 -9.57
CA VAL A 643 -2.47 4.05 -10.31
C VAL A 643 -2.34 5.42 -10.98
N LEU A 644 -1.25 6.14 -10.70
CA LEU A 644 -0.90 7.44 -11.30
C LEU A 644 -1.93 8.56 -11.15
N GLU A 645 -2.91 8.46 -10.24
CA GLU A 645 -4.04 9.40 -10.13
C GLU A 645 -4.89 9.49 -11.42
N ILE A 646 -4.74 8.55 -12.36
CA ILE A 646 -5.49 8.54 -13.61
C ILE A 646 -6.73 7.65 -13.43
N PRO A 647 -7.94 8.18 -13.62
CA PRO A 647 -9.16 7.42 -13.39
C PRO A 647 -9.37 6.27 -14.38
N THR A 648 -10.04 5.21 -13.89
CA THR A 648 -10.67 4.20 -14.74
C THR A 648 -11.79 4.84 -15.55
N VAL A 649 -12.58 5.70 -14.91
CA VAL A 649 -13.56 6.61 -15.53
C VAL A 649 -13.76 7.84 -14.65
N ASN A 650 -14.02 9.00 -15.26
CA ASN A 650 -14.51 10.18 -14.59
C ASN A 650 -15.76 10.71 -15.29
N THR A 651 -16.69 11.24 -14.53
CA THR A 651 -18.01 11.65 -15.04
C THR A 651 -18.47 12.93 -14.36
N ALA A 652 -19.16 13.79 -15.10
CA ALA A 652 -19.86 14.94 -14.54
C ALA A 652 -21.27 15.03 -15.09
N ALA A 653 -22.19 15.57 -14.32
CA ALA A 653 -23.55 15.82 -14.77
C ALA A 653 -24.08 17.18 -14.31
N MET A 654 -25.04 17.71 -15.06
CA MET A 654 -25.89 18.85 -14.67
C MET A 654 -27.34 18.47 -14.93
N VAL A 655 -28.20 18.70 -13.93
CA VAL A 655 -29.63 18.41 -13.98
C VAL A 655 -30.40 19.63 -13.51
N GLY A 656 -31.40 20.06 -14.27
CA GLY A 656 -32.41 21.02 -13.83
C GLY A 656 -33.70 20.31 -13.45
N VAL A 657 -34.44 20.86 -12.49
CA VAL A 657 -35.75 20.36 -12.06
C VAL A 657 -36.81 21.44 -12.04
N ASP A 658 -38.08 21.04 -12.15
CA ASP A 658 -39.22 21.91 -11.90
C ASP A 658 -39.55 21.99 -10.39
N ARG A 659 -40.58 22.77 -10.05
CA ARG A 659 -41.03 22.93 -8.65
C ARG A 659 -41.50 21.62 -8.01
N GLU A 660 -41.91 20.65 -8.82
CA GLU A 660 -42.30 19.33 -8.37
C GLU A 660 -41.10 18.36 -8.38
N GLY A 661 -39.87 18.83 -8.58
CA GLY A 661 -38.65 18.01 -8.57
C GLY A 661 -38.50 17.10 -9.79
N ARG A 662 -39.28 17.30 -10.86
CA ARG A 662 -39.17 16.53 -12.11
C ARG A 662 -38.09 17.15 -12.98
N CYS A 663 -37.28 16.31 -13.61
CA CYS A 663 -36.18 16.75 -14.45
C CYS A 663 -36.67 17.57 -15.64
N THR A 664 -36.13 18.78 -15.85
CA THR A 664 -36.40 19.65 -16.99
C THR A 664 -35.33 19.53 -18.06
N GLN A 665 -34.08 19.35 -17.63
CA GLN A 665 -32.92 19.12 -18.47
C GLN A 665 -31.92 18.23 -17.74
N ALA A 666 -31.20 17.41 -18.48
CA ALA A 666 -30.09 16.63 -17.97
C ALA A 666 -28.99 16.58 -19.02
N ARG A 667 -27.76 16.75 -18.58
CA ARG A 667 -26.54 16.51 -19.35
C ARG A 667 -25.59 15.68 -18.51
N VAL A 668 -24.97 14.68 -19.13
CA VAL A 668 -23.88 13.91 -18.51
C VAL A 668 -22.70 13.83 -19.47
N VAL A 669 -21.50 13.94 -18.90
CA VAL A 669 -20.23 13.88 -19.60
C VAL A 669 -19.39 12.78 -18.99
N VAL A 670 -18.83 11.92 -19.85
CA VAL A 670 -18.01 10.78 -19.45
C VAL A 670 -16.64 10.90 -20.10
N GLY A 671 -15.61 10.93 -19.27
CA GLY A 671 -14.21 11.01 -19.68
C GLY A 671 -13.43 9.71 -19.47
N SER A 672 -12.16 9.70 -19.85
CA SER A 672 -11.17 8.62 -19.65
C SER A 672 -11.45 7.27 -20.35
N VAL A 673 -12.63 7.09 -20.93
CA VAL A 673 -13.03 5.85 -21.63
C VAL A 673 -13.04 5.99 -23.15
N SER A 674 -12.73 7.18 -23.68
CA SER A 674 -12.59 7.47 -25.10
C SER A 674 -11.58 8.61 -25.29
N TRP A 675 -11.04 8.77 -26.50
CA TRP A 675 -10.16 9.91 -26.83
C TRP A 675 -10.86 11.26 -26.63
N LYS A 676 -12.13 11.36 -27.04
CA LYS A 676 -13.00 12.50 -26.77
C LYS A 676 -13.96 12.14 -25.63
N PRO A 677 -14.30 13.09 -24.73
CA PRO A 677 -15.40 12.90 -23.80
C PRO A 677 -16.69 12.56 -24.54
N ILE A 678 -17.48 11.66 -23.95
CA ILE A 678 -18.82 11.35 -24.42
C ILE A 678 -19.76 12.33 -23.73
N ILE A 679 -20.59 13.03 -24.50
CA ILE A 679 -21.59 13.97 -23.97
C ILE A 679 -22.95 13.42 -24.34
N LEU A 680 -23.83 13.24 -23.36
CA LEU A 680 -25.21 12.81 -23.54
C LEU A 680 -26.17 13.80 -22.90
N GLU A 681 -27.31 13.98 -23.54
CA GLU A 681 -28.44 14.77 -23.05
C GLU A 681 -29.68 13.87 -23.02
N PRO A 682 -29.86 13.06 -21.96
CA PRO A 682 -30.90 12.04 -21.91
C PRO A 682 -32.29 12.68 -21.81
N ALA A 683 -32.93 12.84 -22.97
CA ALA A 683 -34.26 13.45 -23.10
C ALA A 683 -35.35 12.62 -22.42
N GLU A 684 -35.15 11.32 -22.28
CA GLU A 684 -36.03 10.37 -21.60
C GLU A 684 -36.24 10.72 -20.12
N LEU A 685 -35.29 11.39 -19.47
CA LEU A 685 -35.44 11.82 -18.07
C LEU A 685 -36.39 13.03 -17.93
N ARG A 686 -36.67 13.77 -19.01
CA ARG A 686 -37.48 14.99 -18.93
C ARG A 686 -38.91 14.67 -18.47
N GLY A 687 -39.41 15.48 -17.56
CA GLY A 687 -40.73 15.32 -16.93
C GLY A 687 -40.80 14.24 -15.86
N GLN A 688 -39.69 13.57 -15.53
CA GLN A 688 -39.67 12.47 -14.57
C GLN A 688 -38.88 12.82 -13.30
N ARG A 689 -39.32 12.25 -12.17
CA ARG A 689 -38.42 11.99 -11.05
C ARG A 689 -37.76 10.64 -11.31
N PHE A 690 -36.49 10.49 -11.01
CA PHE A 690 -35.76 9.27 -11.36
C PHE A 690 -34.90 8.76 -10.21
N ASP A 691 -34.68 7.46 -10.20
CA ASP A 691 -33.83 6.73 -9.25
C ASP A 691 -32.57 6.19 -9.95
N MET A 692 -31.79 5.37 -9.25
CA MET A 692 -30.57 4.79 -9.81
C MET A 692 -30.83 3.90 -11.02
N GLU A 693 -31.92 3.11 -11.03
CA GLU A 693 -32.22 2.23 -12.16
C GLU A 693 -32.57 3.04 -13.42
N THR A 694 -33.43 4.05 -13.25
CA THR A 694 -33.80 4.96 -14.33
C THR A 694 -32.57 5.73 -14.85
N ALA A 695 -31.70 6.19 -13.96
CA ALA A 695 -30.44 6.85 -14.34
C ALA A 695 -29.49 5.92 -15.11
N ARG A 696 -29.41 4.63 -14.74
CA ARG A 696 -28.62 3.62 -15.46
C ARG A 696 -29.16 3.37 -16.87
N GLN A 697 -30.49 3.30 -17.01
CA GLN A 697 -31.12 3.14 -18.32
C GLN A 697 -30.80 4.35 -19.22
N ALA A 698 -30.93 5.56 -18.68
CA ALA A 698 -30.59 6.80 -19.41
C ALA A 698 -29.10 6.92 -19.76
N ALA A 699 -28.21 6.38 -18.91
CA ALA A 699 -26.77 6.35 -19.16
C ALA A 699 -26.32 5.19 -20.07
N ARG A 700 -27.17 4.20 -20.36
CA ARG A 700 -26.78 3.00 -21.12
C ARG A 700 -26.16 3.28 -22.51
N PRO A 701 -26.55 4.31 -23.28
CA PRO A 701 -25.90 4.64 -24.54
C PRO A 701 -24.39 4.89 -24.43
N VAL A 702 -23.89 5.31 -23.25
CA VAL A 702 -22.44 5.46 -22.98
C VAL A 702 -21.68 4.18 -23.28
N HIS A 703 -22.25 3.01 -22.96
CA HIS A 703 -21.58 1.72 -23.14
C HIS A 703 -21.13 1.50 -24.60
N SER A 704 -21.99 1.80 -25.57
CA SER A 704 -21.67 1.65 -27.00
C SER A 704 -20.78 2.77 -27.56
N LEU A 705 -20.82 3.95 -26.96
CA LEU A 705 -20.02 5.11 -27.38
C LEU A 705 -18.60 5.09 -26.79
N ALA A 706 -18.37 4.29 -25.75
CA ALA A 706 -17.09 4.15 -25.09
C ALA A 706 -16.13 3.22 -25.86
N GLU A 707 -14.93 3.75 -26.13
CA GLU A 707 -13.83 3.07 -26.81
C GLU A 707 -12.59 2.95 -25.90
N PRO A 708 -12.70 2.32 -24.71
CA PRO A 708 -11.60 2.30 -23.76
C PRO A 708 -10.50 1.34 -24.22
N MET A 709 -9.25 1.71 -23.96
CA MET A 709 -8.13 0.78 -24.05
C MET A 709 -8.03 -0.04 -22.76
N PRO A 710 -7.81 -1.37 -22.83
CA PRO A 710 -7.47 -2.17 -21.65
C PRO A 710 -6.09 -1.78 -21.12
N ASP A 711 -5.93 -1.75 -19.81
CA ASP A 711 -4.66 -1.52 -19.11
C ASP A 711 -4.76 -2.00 -17.64
N VAL A 712 -3.75 -1.67 -16.82
CA VAL A 712 -3.68 -2.03 -15.39
C VAL A 712 -4.91 -1.60 -14.58
N ARG A 713 -5.73 -0.64 -15.03
CA ARG A 713 -6.95 -0.16 -14.36
C ARG A 713 -8.20 -0.96 -14.71
N GLY A 714 -8.08 -1.90 -15.64
CA GLY A 714 -9.10 -2.87 -15.99
C GLY A 714 -9.30 -3.07 -17.49
N SER A 715 -10.04 -4.11 -17.83
CA SER A 715 -10.41 -4.44 -19.21
C SER A 715 -11.29 -3.37 -19.88
N ALA A 716 -11.37 -3.44 -21.21
CA ALA A 716 -12.27 -2.58 -21.95
C ALA A 716 -13.74 -2.85 -21.60
N ALA A 717 -14.13 -4.09 -21.33
CA ALA A 717 -15.50 -4.43 -20.92
C ALA A 717 -15.83 -3.80 -19.56
N TYR A 718 -14.95 -3.98 -18.57
CA TYR A 718 -15.12 -3.39 -17.25
C TYR A 718 -15.23 -1.86 -17.30
N LYS A 719 -14.34 -1.20 -18.04
CA LYS A 719 -14.36 0.26 -18.20
C LYS A 719 -15.66 0.77 -18.81
N ARG A 720 -16.28 0.05 -19.75
CA ARG A 720 -17.59 0.41 -20.31
C ARG A 720 -18.71 0.30 -19.29
N GLU A 721 -18.71 -0.75 -18.48
CA GLU A 721 -19.71 -0.89 -17.40
C GLU A 721 -19.53 0.19 -16.33
N MET A 722 -18.29 0.50 -15.94
CA MET A 722 -18.01 1.62 -15.03
C MET A 722 -18.43 2.97 -15.63
N ALA A 723 -18.27 3.15 -16.94
CA ALA A 723 -18.72 4.36 -17.62
C ALA A 723 -20.22 4.60 -17.51
N VAL A 724 -21.03 3.54 -17.63
CA VAL A 724 -22.47 3.62 -17.42
C VAL A 724 -22.79 3.88 -15.95
N GLU A 725 -22.18 3.12 -15.04
CA GLU A 725 -22.46 3.20 -13.61
C GLU A 725 -22.16 4.58 -13.02
N PHE A 726 -20.97 5.12 -13.30
CA PHE A 726 -20.60 6.42 -12.76
C PHE A 726 -21.33 7.58 -13.45
N ALA A 727 -21.73 7.43 -14.72
CA ALA A 727 -22.62 8.38 -15.37
C ALA A 727 -23.99 8.43 -14.70
N ALA A 728 -24.55 7.28 -14.34
CA ALA A 728 -25.81 7.19 -13.59
C ALA A 728 -25.68 7.81 -12.19
N ARG A 729 -24.59 7.52 -11.46
CA ARG A 729 -24.30 8.15 -10.16
C ARG A 729 -24.20 9.68 -10.27
N ALA A 730 -23.51 10.19 -11.28
CA ALA A 730 -23.41 11.62 -11.50
C ALA A 730 -24.78 12.27 -11.77
N LEU A 731 -25.60 11.67 -12.63
CA LEU A 731 -26.97 12.13 -12.91
C LEU A 731 -27.82 12.16 -11.63
N LEU A 732 -27.80 11.07 -10.85
CA LEU A 732 -28.60 10.97 -9.63
C LEU A 732 -28.16 11.98 -8.57
N THR A 733 -26.85 12.12 -8.32
CA THR A 733 -26.33 13.13 -7.37
C THR A 733 -26.68 14.55 -7.82
N ALA A 734 -26.57 14.85 -9.12
CA ALA A 734 -26.92 16.16 -9.67
C ALA A 734 -28.42 16.46 -9.48
N TRP A 735 -29.30 15.49 -9.72
CA TRP A 735 -30.74 15.62 -9.50
C TRP A 735 -31.10 15.82 -8.02
N GLN A 736 -30.50 15.04 -7.12
CA GLN A 736 -30.70 15.19 -5.68
C GLN A 736 -30.26 16.56 -5.17
N ARG A 737 -29.17 17.11 -5.73
CA ARG A 737 -28.70 18.46 -5.43
C ARG A 737 -29.63 19.54 -6.00
N ALA A 738 -30.19 19.32 -7.19
CA ALA A 738 -31.15 20.24 -7.81
C ALA A 738 -32.50 20.31 -7.05
N ALA A 739 -32.86 19.22 -6.38
CA ALA A 739 -34.10 19.09 -5.61
C ALA A 739 -34.02 19.62 -4.16
N ARG A 740 -32.83 20.04 -3.71
CA ARG A 740 -32.64 20.78 -2.45
C ARG A 740 -32.95 22.25 -2.66
#